data_AF-M2QI40-F1
#
_entry.id   AF-M2QI40-F1
#
_cell.length_a   1.000
_cell.length_b   1.000
_cell.length_c   1.000
_cell.angle_alpha   90.00
_cell.angle_beta   90.00
_cell.angle_gamma   90.00
#
_symmetry.space_group_name_H-M   'P 1'
#
loop_
_entity.id
_entity.type
_entity.pdbx_description
1 polymer ?
#
loop_
_entity_poly.entity_id
_entity_poly.type
_entity_poly.pdbx_seq_one_letter_code
_entity_poly.pdbx_strand_id
1 'polypeptide(L)'
;MTDAGTGKLLYRKNLVSHANDADGAKGLAWEAQPGPQKQVNLTQKGWLPADAKTLDGNVAHVAADVNGDLKFQPQEEIGPNTDGTYRYKFTDFNAVVGPPCSAARPCSWDPKTPGSWAKNREQNAVQALAYVGSFHDHLASFPIGFTREAGNFEKVDGDAVQVHTLLGAQTPGYYDNAFMGTPPDGQAPTMGMFLFHDPRNPDDPFLAANSADDATIIHHEYTHGLSNRLVVDAQGNSTLNTFQSGAMGEAWSDWYAFDHLVGRNAIKDTSAPGELLGGDYVSNGVPLARTQPLDCPVGAGAPQCPGTPGAGPGGYTYGDLGRIVGGAEVHADGEIWASTLWDVRSALGVPLTRALVTRAMELSPASPSFLDMRNAILQADTVINGGRAHAKLWKAFAARGMGYFAASITGADTQPAEDFSTPPPAGTPTGTVTGKVTNRDDGTPIAGVAVRFGGHDSGFGGSLSAVTDAAGVYTIPGALPGTYPKVYASGGGTDGETRAVSVRSGTTKVDWSLRFNWASSAAGAAVAGFNGEDFTPYGCGPGDLTASSVLGGGGWSTDRVVRPDGTIETRFVTLKLGKPVNVSAIEIDPSNTCGDDPPSAAKDVTVETSVDGTNWVKAGTGDFKPADLNKLTALQLAPGSAAGVKFVRLTVSSNQLSFYPDKTCSPQPTTAGCLYLDVQKLAVRGAPA
;
A
#
# COMPACT_ATOMS: atom_id res chain seq x y z
N MET A 1 5.01 15.57 37.21
CA MET A 1 3.84 16.33 36.76
C MET A 1 2.58 15.52 37.05
N THR A 2 1.61 16.20 37.62
CA THR A 2 0.26 15.70 37.93
C THR A 2 -0.72 16.55 37.17
N ASP A 3 -1.78 15.93 36.69
CA ASP A 3 -2.89 16.62 36.03
C ASP A 3 -3.57 17.57 37.03
N ALA A 4 -3.74 18.83 36.66
CA ALA A 4 -4.24 19.85 37.56
C ALA A 4 -5.76 19.75 37.84
N GLY A 5 -6.52 19.04 36.99
CA GLY A 5 -7.96 18.86 37.16
C GLY A 5 -8.36 17.57 37.88
N THR A 6 -7.58 16.50 37.70
CA THR A 6 -7.92 15.14 38.17
C THR A 6 -6.99 14.64 39.28
N GLY A 7 -5.85 15.29 39.51
CA GLY A 7 -4.83 14.82 40.45
C GLY A 7 -4.09 13.55 40.00
N LYS A 8 -4.39 13.02 38.81
CA LYS A 8 -3.74 11.83 38.25
C LYS A 8 -2.26 12.13 37.99
N LEU A 9 -1.38 11.21 38.39
CA LEU A 9 0.05 11.29 38.11
C LEU A 9 0.26 11.11 36.60
N LEU A 10 0.60 12.20 35.90
CA LEU A 10 0.86 12.19 34.45
C LEU A 10 2.30 11.79 34.14
N TYR A 11 3.23 12.16 35.01
CA TYR A 11 4.65 11.97 34.78
C TYR A 11 5.41 12.01 36.10
N ARG A 12 6.27 11.02 36.36
CA ARG A 12 7.23 11.05 37.47
C ARG A 12 8.62 10.96 36.86
N LYS A 13 9.47 11.97 37.11
CA LYS A 13 10.89 11.96 36.78
C LYS A 13 11.68 11.93 38.08
N ASN A 14 12.65 11.03 38.18
CA ASN A 14 13.63 11.09 39.24
C ASN A 14 14.50 12.35 39.03
N LEU A 15 14.54 13.25 40.01
CA LEU A 15 15.33 14.49 39.97
C LEU A 15 16.75 14.27 40.51
N VAL A 16 17.06 13.07 41.01
CA VAL A 16 18.41 12.70 41.44
C VAL A 16 19.12 12.09 40.23
N SER A 17 19.88 12.92 39.52
CA SER A 17 20.91 12.46 38.59
C SER A 17 22.21 12.36 39.40
N HIS A 18 22.55 11.17 39.86
CA HIS A 18 23.95 10.90 40.16
C HIS A 18 24.64 10.69 38.82
N ALA A 19 25.74 11.40 38.58
CA ALA A 19 26.56 11.27 37.36
C ALA A 19 27.13 9.85 37.11
N ASN A 20 26.80 8.88 37.98
CA ASN A 20 27.19 7.48 37.95
C ASN A 20 25.99 6.56 38.28
N ASP A 21 24.84 6.70 37.61
CA ASP A 21 23.82 5.63 37.65
C ASP A 21 24.44 4.36 37.01
N ALA A 22 25.01 3.53 37.88
CA ALA A 22 25.73 2.30 37.57
C ALA A 22 24.79 1.14 37.22
N ASP A 23 23.48 1.31 37.40
CA ASP A 23 22.49 0.25 37.27
C ASP A 23 21.77 0.32 35.90
N GLY A 24 21.86 -0.75 35.11
CA GLY A 24 21.06 -0.95 33.88
C GLY A 24 21.85 -1.19 32.60
N ALA A 25 21.16 -1.74 31.59
CA ALA A 25 21.70 -2.09 30.28
C ALA A 25 22.06 -0.84 29.45
N LYS A 26 23.31 -0.78 28.98
CA LYS A 26 23.87 0.32 28.18
C LYS A 26 24.39 -0.20 26.85
N GLY A 27 24.02 0.44 25.74
CA GLY A 27 24.45 0.11 24.38
C GLY A 27 25.32 1.19 23.75
N LEU A 28 25.86 0.90 22.57
CA LEU A 28 26.51 1.88 21.67
C LEU A 28 25.72 1.97 20.37
N ALA A 29 25.35 3.18 19.96
CA ALA A 29 24.62 3.43 18.72
C ALA A 29 24.93 4.81 18.15
N TRP A 30 24.74 5.03 16.85
CA TRP A 30 24.71 6.36 16.22
C TRP A 30 23.28 6.78 15.91
N GLU A 31 23.11 8.03 15.46
CA GLU A 31 21.79 8.68 15.33
C GLU A 31 21.10 8.46 13.98
N ALA A 32 21.85 8.29 12.88
CA ALA A 32 21.27 8.16 11.54
C ALA A 32 21.97 7.11 10.67
N GLN A 33 23.29 7.14 10.62
CA GLN A 33 24.10 6.23 9.79
C GLN A 33 25.48 6.06 10.41
N PRO A 34 26.27 5.04 10.00
CA PRO A 34 27.56 4.76 10.59
C PRO A 34 28.45 5.99 10.76
N GLY A 35 28.91 6.16 11.99
CA GLY A 35 29.68 7.30 12.45
C GLY A 35 30.07 7.10 13.90
N PRO A 36 30.43 8.17 14.63
CA PRO A 36 30.78 8.05 16.03
C PRO A 36 29.63 7.48 16.87
N GLN A 37 29.81 6.25 17.38
CA GLN A 37 28.85 5.65 18.30
C GLN A 37 28.82 6.44 19.63
N LYS A 38 27.62 6.70 20.13
CA LYS A 38 27.34 7.30 21.42
C LYS A 38 26.75 6.25 22.36
N GLN A 39 26.97 6.42 23.67
CA GLN A 39 26.34 5.54 24.66
C GLN A 39 24.85 5.84 24.76
N VAL A 40 24.03 4.79 24.71
CA VAL A 40 22.58 4.84 24.93
C VAL A 40 22.24 4.04 26.18
N ASN A 41 21.46 4.63 27.10
CA ASN A 41 20.99 3.94 28.29
C ASN A 41 19.63 3.27 28.01
N LEU A 42 19.67 2.00 27.61
CA LEU A 42 18.50 1.24 27.14
C LEU A 42 17.48 1.03 28.27
N THR A 43 17.96 0.82 29.50
CA THR A 43 17.12 0.65 30.68
C THR A 43 16.47 1.94 31.14
N GLN A 44 17.21 3.04 31.21
CA GLN A 44 16.64 4.33 31.60
C GLN A 44 15.54 4.79 30.61
N LYS A 45 15.67 4.38 29.35
CA LYS A 45 14.66 4.61 28.32
C LYS A 45 13.44 3.69 28.39
N GLY A 46 13.50 2.64 29.21
CA GLY A 46 12.43 1.64 29.32
C GLY A 46 12.40 0.65 28.16
N TRP A 47 13.40 0.67 27.26
CA TRP A 47 13.43 -0.22 26.10
C TRP A 47 13.90 -1.62 26.47
N LEU A 48 14.83 -1.75 27.42
CA LEU A 48 15.38 -3.04 27.84
C LEU A 48 15.49 -3.14 29.39
N PRO A 49 15.01 -4.22 30.03
CA PRO A 49 15.15 -4.41 31.48
C PRO A 49 16.59 -4.34 31.98
N ALA A 50 16.78 -3.92 33.23
CA ALA A 50 18.12 -3.73 33.82
C ALA A 50 18.94 -5.03 33.91
N ASP A 51 18.26 -6.15 34.12
CA ASP A 51 18.82 -7.49 34.32
C ASP A 51 18.74 -8.39 33.08
N ALA A 52 18.37 -7.81 31.94
CA ALA A 52 18.19 -8.51 30.67
C ALA A 52 19.43 -9.36 30.31
N LYS A 53 19.15 -10.57 29.82
CA LYS A 53 20.17 -11.53 29.36
C LYS A 53 20.28 -11.60 27.85
N THR A 54 19.27 -11.07 27.16
CA THR A 54 19.15 -10.98 25.72
C THR A 54 18.57 -9.61 25.36
N LEU A 55 18.51 -9.24 24.08
CA LEU A 55 17.85 -8.01 23.63
C LEU A 55 16.33 -8.21 23.51
N ASP A 56 15.71 -8.79 24.54
CA ASP A 56 14.26 -8.97 24.66
C ASP A 56 13.68 -7.90 25.60
N GLY A 57 13.12 -6.85 24.99
CA GLY A 57 12.75 -5.60 25.62
C GLY A 57 11.26 -5.27 25.60
N ASN A 58 10.89 -4.08 26.08
CA ASN A 58 9.50 -3.62 26.07
C ASN A 58 9.01 -3.28 24.64
N VAL A 59 9.87 -2.68 23.83
CA VAL A 59 9.49 -2.16 22.50
C VAL A 59 9.84 -3.11 21.36
N ALA A 60 10.78 -4.03 21.60
CA ALA A 60 11.22 -5.01 20.62
C ALA A 60 11.94 -6.19 21.28
N HIS A 61 11.89 -7.34 20.62
CA HIS A 61 12.83 -8.45 20.79
C HIS A 61 13.73 -8.51 19.55
N VAL A 62 15.03 -8.34 19.73
CA VAL A 62 16.02 -8.29 18.64
C VAL A 62 16.97 -9.48 18.70
N ALA A 63 17.12 -10.21 17.59
CA ALA A 63 18.10 -11.27 17.44
C ALA A 63 18.75 -11.25 16.03
N ALA A 64 19.83 -11.99 15.85
CA ALA A 64 20.50 -12.16 14.57
C ALA A 64 20.10 -13.47 13.88
N ASP A 65 19.02 -13.44 13.11
CA ASP A 65 18.41 -14.58 12.43
C ASP A 65 19.15 -14.90 11.12
N VAL A 66 20.36 -15.39 11.28
CA VAL A 66 21.28 -15.59 10.15
C VAL A 66 20.86 -16.79 9.29
N ASN A 67 19.98 -17.65 9.81
CA ASN A 67 19.49 -18.83 9.11
C ASN A 67 18.28 -18.51 8.20
N GLY A 68 17.50 -17.49 8.54
CA GLY A 68 16.41 -16.96 7.72
C GLY A 68 15.05 -17.63 7.92
N ASP A 69 14.83 -18.33 9.05
CA ASP A 69 13.58 -19.06 9.32
C ASP A 69 12.51 -18.24 10.06
N LEU A 70 12.80 -16.97 10.36
CA LEU A 70 11.92 -16.04 11.07
C LEU A 70 11.51 -16.55 12.45
N LYS A 71 12.43 -17.24 13.14
CA LYS A 71 12.22 -17.76 14.48
C LYS A 71 13.42 -17.46 15.34
N PHE A 72 13.20 -16.95 16.54
CA PHE A 72 14.30 -16.75 17.48
C PHE A 72 14.79 -18.07 18.07
N GLN A 73 16.08 -18.34 17.86
CA GLN A 73 16.75 -19.50 18.42
C GLN A 73 17.83 -19.09 19.44
N PRO A 74 18.15 -19.93 20.44
CA PRO A 74 19.06 -19.55 21.52
C PRO A 74 20.46 -19.06 21.07
N GLN A 75 20.98 -19.57 19.95
CA GLN A 75 22.26 -19.16 19.39
C GLN A 75 22.23 -17.83 18.63
N GLU A 76 21.04 -17.34 18.31
CA GLU A 76 20.81 -16.09 17.58
C GLU A 76 20.60 -14.90 18.51
N GLU A 77 20.35 -15.19 19.78
CA GLU A 77 20.26 -14.20 20.83
C GLU A 77 21.57 -13.42 21.03
N ILE A 78 21.42 -12.17 21.46
CA ILE A 78 22.51 -11.26 21.74
C ILE A 78 22.56 -11.01 23.23
N GLY A 79 23.56 -11.58 23.90
CA GLY A 79 23.80 -11.37 25.33
C GLY A 79 24.59 -10.08 25.62
N PRO A 80 24.73 -9.69 26.89
CA PRO A 80 25.62 -8.60 27.29
C PRO A 80 27.09 -9.04 27.29
N ASN A 81 28.01 -8.07 27.23
CA ASN A 81 29.42 -8.25 27.55
C ASN A 81 29.62 -8.70 29.00
N THR A 82 30.85 -9.11 29.34
CA THR A 82 31.25 -9.50 30.70
C THR A 82 31.07 -8.40 31.75
N ASP A 83 31.06 -7.14 31.34
CA ASP A 83 30.78 -5.98 32.19
C ASP A 83 29.27 -5.70 32.37
N GLY A 84 28.41 -6.59 31.85
CA GLY A 84 26.96 -6.48 31.90
C GLY A 84 26.35 -5.52 30.90
N THR A 85 27.13 -4.94 29.98
CA THR A 85 26.66 -3.95 29.00
C THR A 85 26.58 -4.49 27.59
N TYR A 86 25.76 -3.87 26.75
CA TYR A 86 25.60 -4.19 25.34
C TYR A 86 26.44 -3.25 24.45
N ARG A 87 27.61 -2.85 24.94
CA ARG A 87 28.50 -1.90 24.24
C ARG A 87 29.38 -2.60 23.22
N TYR A 88 28.83 -2.86 22.05
CA TYR A 88 29.55 -3.44 20.90
C TYR A 88 30.01 -2.35 19.94
N LYS A 89 31.29 -2.38 19.57
CA LYS A 89 31.89 -1.41 18.64
C LYS A 89 31.73 -1.88 17.21
N PHE A 90 31.39 -0.95 16.33
CA PHE A 90 31.42 -1.18 14.89
C PHE A 90 32.86 -1.42 14.40
N THR A 91 33.02 -2.37 13.49
CA THR A 91 34.26 -2.67 12.78
C THR A 91 34.06 -2.40 11.29
N ASP A 92 34.77 -1.43 10.73
CA ASP A 92 34.70 -1.17 9.29
C ASP A 92 35.54 -2.16 8.48
N PHE A 93 35.11 -2.38 7.23
CA PHE A 93 35.76 -3.25 6.25
C PHE A 93 36.39 -2.46 5.10
N ASN A 94 36.60 -1.14 5.26
CA ASN A 94 37.00 -0.24 4.17
C ASN A 94 38.30 -0.67 3.49
N ALA A 95 39.30 -1.05 4.29
CA ALA A 95 40.59 -1.48 3.77
C ALA A 95 40.55 -2.85 3.06
N VAL A 96 39.56 -3.68 3.40
CA VAL A 96 39.39 -5.03 2.85
C VAL A 96 38.60 -4.99 1.53
N VAL A 97 37.48 -4.27 1.53
CA VAL A 97 36.59 -4.18 0.36
C VAL A 97 37.13 -3.19 -0.67
N GLY A 98 37.69 -2.06 -0.22
CA GLY A 98 38.12 -0.96 -1.09
C GLY A 98 36.95 -0.07 -1.54
N PRO A 99 37.18 0.85 -2.50
CA PRO A 99 36.14 1.72 -3.01
C PRO A 99 34.92 0.94 -3.53
N PRO A 100 33.67 1.44 -3.35
CA PRO A 100 33.34 2.78 -2.87
C PRO A 100 33.35 2.97 -1.33
N CYS A 101 33.71 1.95 -0.54
CA CYS A 101 33.81 2.07 0.91
C CYS A 101 34.82 3.15 1.33
N SER A 102 34.46 3.95 2.33
CA SER A 102 35.29 5.06 2.81
C SER A 102 35.03 5.36 4.29
N ALA A 103 35.83 6.25 4.88
CA ALA A 103 35.59 6.69 6.26
C ALA A 103 34.23 7.38 6.45
N ALA A 104 33.69 8.02 5.40
CA ALA A 104 32.37 8.66 5.42
C ALA A 104 31.24 7.66 5.09
N ARG A 105 31.57 6.56 4.42
CA ARG A 105 30.64 5.52 3.96
C ARG A 105 31.25 4.14 4.25
N PRO A 106 31.34 3.76 5.54
CA PRO A 106 32.09 2.57 5.88
C PRO A 106 31.34 1.31 5.50
N CYS A 107 32.02 0.33 4.92
CA CYS A 107 31.43 -0.99 4.71
C CYS A 107 31.45 -1.81 6.01
N SER A 108 30.42 -2.61 6.24
CA SER A 108 30.21 -3.36 7.49
C SER A 108 30.52 -4.85 7.37
N TRP A 109 30.81 -5.34 6.17
CA TRP A 109 31.21 -6.72 5.91
C TRP A 109 32.04 -6.83 4.62
N ASP A 110 32.64 -7.99 4.39
CA ASP A 110 33.37 -8.32 3.15
C ASP A 110 32.59 -9.36 2.33
N PRO A 111 32.04 -8.96 1.15
CA PRO A 111 31.30 -9.85 0.25
C PRO A 111 32.09 -11.06 -0.27
N LYS A 112 33.42 -10.99 -0.26
CA LYS A 112 34.30 -12.06 -0.74
C LYS A 112 34.64 -13.09 0.33
N THR A 113 34.34 -12.79 1.60
CA THR A 113 34.65 -13.65 2.73
C THR A 113 33.35 -14.08 3.42
N PRO A 114 32.87 -15.32 3.19
CA PRO A 114 31.66 -15.83 3.81
C PRO A 114 31.68 -15.69 5.33
N GLY A 115 30.59 -15.17 5.91
CA GLY A 115 30.46 -14.97 7.35
C GLY A 115 31.22 -13.76 7.91
N SER A 116 31.84 -12.92 7.07
CA SER A 116 32.55 -11.71 7.53
C SER A 116 31.64 -10.74 8.30
N TRP A 117 30.34 -10.71 7.96
CA TRP A 117 29.29 -9.96 8.66
C TRP A 117 29.20 -10.29 10.17
N ALA A 118 29.64 -11.49 10.59
CA ALA A 118 29.59 -11.91 11.99
C ALA A 118 30.42 -11.00 12.90
N LYS A 119 31.37 -10.25 12.34
CA LYS A 119 32.17 -9.27 13.08
C LYS A 119 31.35 -8.14 13.68
N ASN A 120 30.24 -7.78 13.04
CA ASN A 120 29.35 -6.69 13.47
C ASN A 120 28.00 -7.20 13.98
N ARG A 121 27.81 -8.52 14.14
CA ARG A 121 26.54 -9.15 14.55
C ARG A 121 25.94 -8.51 15.80
N GLU A 122 26.67 -8.45 16.89
CA GLU A 122 26.17 -7.93 18.16
C GLU A 122 25.97 -6.41 18.12
N GLN A 123 26.83 -5.68 17.40
CA GLN A 123 26.66 -4.24 17.22
C GLN A 123 25.39 -3.92 16.42
N ASN A 124 25.15 -4.65 15.32
CA ASN A 124 24.03 -4.41 14.44
C ASN A 124 22.69 -4.61 15.17
N ALA A 125 22.58 -5.65 16.00
CA ALA A 125 21.40 -5.88 16.82
C ALA A 125 21.16 -4.78 17.88
N VAL A 126 22.21 -4.29 18.53
CA VAL A 126 22.07 -3.19 19.50
C VAL A 126 21.71 -1.87 18.81
N GLN A 127 22.25 -1.63 17.61
CA GLN A 127 21.89 -0.47 16.79
C GLN A 127 20.42 -0.52 16.38
N ALA A 128 19.92 -1.69 15.94
CA ALA A 128 18.51 -1.90 15.60
C ALA A 128 17.60 -1.60 16.80
N LEU A 129 17.89 -2.14 17.99
CA LEU A 129 17.11 -1.86 19.20
C LEU A 129 17.09 -0.36 19.54
N ALA A 130 18.22 0.32 19.39
CA ALA A 130 18.31 1.75 19.70
C ALA A 130 17.46 2.61 18.74
N TYR A 131 17.43 2.26 17.45
CA TYR A 131 16.58 2.94 16.47
C TYR A 131 15.10 2.65 16.70
N VAL A 132 14.73 1.37 16.86
CA VAL A 132 13.35 0.97 17.16
C VAL A 132 12.83 1.66 18.42
N GLY A 133 13.60 1.66 19.51
CA GLY A 133 13.20 2.37 20.74
C GLY A 133 13.10 3.88 20.59
N SER A 134 14.04 4.52 19.88
CA SER A 134 13.99 5.97 19.63
C SER A 134 12.77 6.36 18.81
N PHE A 135 12.41 5.54 17.83
CA PHE A 135 11.29 5.80 16.94
C PHE A 135 9.94 5.45 17.57
N HIS A 136 9.88 4.38 18.38
CA HIS A 136 8.76 4.09 19.27
C HIS A 136 8.41 5.31 20.13
N ASP A 137 9.39 5.85 20.88
CA ASP A 137 9.20 7.02 21.73
C ASP A 137 8.75 8.24 20.91
N HIS A 138 9.26 8.38 19.68
CA HIS A 138 8.88 9.46 18.78
C HIS A 138 7.42 9.39 18.36
N LEU A 139 6.97 8.24 17.85
CA LEU A 139 5.60 8.06 17.39
C LEU A 139 4.60 8.12 18.55
N ALA A 140 4.96 7.60 19.73
CA ALA A 140 4.13 7.72 20.92
C ALA A 140 3.99 9.17 21.42
N SER A 141 4.95 10.05 21.09
CA SER A 141 4.94 11.42 21.57
C SER A 141 3.90 12.31 20.87
N PHE A 142 3.38 13.30 21.59
CA PHE A 142 2.57 14.36 21.00
C PHE A 142 3.40 15.14 19.96
N PRO A 143 2.85 15.45 18.77
CA PRO A 143 1.44 15.35 18.39
C PRO A 143 1.05 14.14 17.52
N ILE A 144 1.93 13.14 17.38
CA ILE A 144 1.62 11.90 16.65
C ILE A 144 0.68 11.04 17.51
N GLY A 145 1.14 10.68 18.71
CA GLY A 145 0.29 10.00 19.70
C GLY A 145 -0.07 8.56 19.32
N PHE A 146 0.84 7.83 18.69
CA PHE A 146 0.74 6.38 18.50
C PHE A 146 1.08 5.67 19.81
N THR A 147 0.13 5.76 20.73
CA THR A 147 0.17 5.20 22.09
C THR A 147 -0.33 3.76 22.10
N ARG A 148 -0.23 3.06 23.25
CA ARG A 148 -0.80 1.71 23.43
C ARG A 148 -2.28 1.64 23.08
N GLU A 149 -3.05 2.63 23.50
CA GLU A 149 -4.48 2.70 23.16
C GLU A 149 -4.74 2.95 21.66
N ALA A 150 -3.73 3.41 20.92
CA ALA A 150 -3.77 3.56 19.47
C ALA A 150 -3.12 2.38 18.73
N GLY A 151 -2.77 1.29 19.44
CA GLY A 151 -2.20 0.07 18.87
C GLY A 151 -0.69 0.12 18.61
N ASN A 152 0.08 0.78 19.48
CA ASN A 152 1.55 0.80 19.40
C ASN A 152 2.20 -0.54 19.76
N PHE A 153 3.53 -0.59 19.67
CA PHE A 153 4.30 -1.83 19.79
C PHE A 153 4.96 -1.97 21.15
N GLU A 154 4.21 -2.52 22.12
CA GLU A 154 4.72 -2.79 23.46
C GLU A 154 4.46 -4.23 23.93
N LYS A 155 5.44 -4.81 24.63
CA LYS A 155 5.45 -6.20 25.11
C LYS A 155 4.27 -6.54 26.01
N VAL A 156 3.80 -5.56 26.78
CA VAL A 156 2.66 -5.73 27.70
C VAL A 156 1.37 -6.07 26.94
N ASP A 157 1.25 -5.67 25.68
CA ASP A 157 0.11 -5.98 24.81
C ASP A 157 0.40 -7.15 23.86
N GLY A 158 1.59 -7.78 23.97
CA GLY A 158 2.03 -8.84 23.07
C GLY A 158 2.61 -8.32 21.75
N ASP A 159 2.89 -7.02 21.67
CA ASP A 159 3.17 -6.30 20.42
C ASP A 159 4.61 -5.81 20.25
N ALA A 160 5.54 -6.18 21.14
CA ALA A 160 6.95 -5.84 20.96
C ALA A 160 7.46 -6.36 19.60
N VAL A 161 8.03 -5.47 18.79
CA VAL A 161 8.46 -5.79 17.42
C VAL A 161 9.51 -6.91 17.46
N GLN A 162 9.31 -7.96 16.66
CA GLN A 162 10.29 -9.02 16.45
C GLN A 162 11.26 -8.56 15.36
N VAL A 163 12.49 -8.20 15.72
CA VAL A 163 13.49 -7.67 14.80
C VAL A 163 14.54 -8.74 14.51
N HIS A 164 14.57 -9.17 13.25
CA HIS A 164 15.47 -10.17 12.71
C HIS A 164 16.61 -9.48 11.96
N THR A 165 17.69 -9.17 12.68
CA THR A 165 18.90 -8.61 12.06
C THR A 165 19.67 -9.67 11.29
N LEU A 166 20.38 -9.26 10.22
CA LEU A 166 21.17 -10.16 9.37
C LEU A 166 20.32 -11.33 8.84
N LEU A 167 19.05 -11.07 8.49
CA LEU A 167 18.12 -12.12 8.12
C LEU A 167 18.67 -12.91 6.94
N GLY A 168 18.84 -14.22 7.13
CA GLY A 168 19.31 -15.13 6.08
C GLY A 168 20.76 -14.89 5.64
N ALA A 169 21.61 -14.23 6.44
CA ALA A 169 23.00 -13.94 6.07
C ALA A 169 23.89 -15.19 5.87
N GLN A 170 23.44 -16.39 6.27
CA GLN A 170 24.08 -17.68 5.94
C GLN A 170 23.47 -18.37 4.71
N THR A 171 22.35 -17.86 4.21
CA THR A 171 21.54 -18.45 3.15
C THR A 171 21.64 -17.58 1.89
N PRO A 172 22.14 -18.10 0.75
CA PRO A 172 22.18 -17.33 -0.49
C PRO A 172 20.77 -16.92 -0.94
N GLY A 173 20.50 -15.61 -1.08
CA GLY A 173 19.24 -15.12 -1.66
C GLY A 173 18.62 -13.90 -0.99
N TYR A 174 19.02 -13.53 0.22
CA TYR A 174 18.48 -12.38 0.96
C TYR A 174 19.48 -11.22 0.99
N TYR A 175 19.34 -10.30 0.04
CA TYR A 175 20.16 -9.09 -0.05
C TYR A 175 19.31 -7.87 -0.44
N ASP A 176 19.85 -6.68 -0.19
CA ASP A 176 19.41 -5.39 -0.72
C ASP A 176 17.96 -5.02 -0.38
N ASN A 177 17.49 -5.46 0.78
CA ASN A 177 16.12 -5.20 1.21
C ASN A 177 15.95 -5.17 2.74
N ALA A 178 14.77 -4.77 3.15
CA ALA A 178 14.22 -4.93 4.49
C ALA A 178 12.69 -5.10 4.36
N PHE A 179 12.02 -5.49 5.43
CA PHE A 179 10.56 -5.51 5.43
C PHE A 179 9.98 -5.42 6.85
N MET A 180 8.69 -5.07 6.91
CA MET A 180 7.86 -5.14 8.10
C MET A 180 6.52 -5.84 7.81
N GLY A 181 6.29 -6.99 8.43
CA GLY A 181 4.98 -7.63 8.50
C GLY A 181 4.20 -7.13 9.71
N THR A 182 3.04 -6.52 9.49
CA THR A 182 2.23 -5.91 10.57
C THR A 182 0.87 -6.60 10.71
N PRO A 183 0.72 -7.56 11.64
CA PRO A 183 -0.58 -8.13 11.95
C PRO A 183 -1.44 -7.14 12.77
N PRO A 184 -2.75 -7.43 12.96
CA PRO A 184 -3.63 -6.66 13.83
C PRO A 184 -3.10 -6.51 15.26
N ASP A 185 -3.65 -5.54 15.98
CA ASP A 185 -3.32 -5.22 17.37
C ASP A 185 -3.34 -6.44 18.30
N GLY A 186 -2.36 -6.53 19.21
CA GLY A 186 -2.14 -7.67 20.11
C GLY A 186 -1.34 -8.84 19.50
N GLN A 187 -0.79 -8.67 18.30
CA GLN A 187 0.15 -9.59 17.67
C GLN A 187 1.43 -8.85 17.27
N ALA A 188 2.58 -9.31 17.76
CA ALA A 188 3.88 -8.74 17.45
C ALA A 188 4.15 -8.64 15.92
N PRO A 189 4.50 -7.46 15.41
CA PRO A 189 5.03 -7.32 14.06
C PRO A 189 6.39 -7.98 13.89
N THR A 190 6.73 -8.33 12.65
CA THR A 190 8.02 -8.92 12.27
C THR A 190 8.77 -7.99 11.34
N MET A 191 9.96 -7.57 11.74
CA MET A 191 10.87 -6.73 10.96
C MET A 191 12.09 -7.54 10.53
N GLY A 192 12.34 -7.66 9.22
CA GLY A 192 13.50 -8.35 8.66
C GLY A 192 14.52 -7.37 8.10
N MET A 193 15.78 -7.49 8.49
CA MET A 193 16.86 -6.58 8.08
C MET A 193 17.98 -7.35 7.36
N PHE A 194 18.21 -7.08 6.07
CA PHE A 194 19.15 -7.86 5.25
C PHE A 194 20.55 -7.23 5.21
N LEU A 195 21.49 -7.96 4.62
CA LEU A 195 22.73 -7.39 4.10
C LEU A 195 22.44 -6.65 2.79
N PHE A 196 23.17 -5.57 2.54
CA PHE A 196 23.26 -4.92 1.24
C PHE A 196 24.56 -5.32 0.54
N HIS A 197 24.52 -5.28 -0.80
CA HIS A 197 25.45 -5.83 -1.79
C HIS A 197 25.32 -7.35 -1.98
N ASP A 198 24.62 -7.79 -3.03
CA ASP A 198 24.55 -9.18 -3.47
C ASP A 198 25.90 -9.63 -4.10
N PRO A 199 26.69 -10.50 -3.43
CA PRO A 199 27.98 -10.96 -3.95
C PRO A 199 27.87 -11.79 -5.24
N ARG A 200 26.65 -12.18 -5.64
CA ARG A 200 26.38 -12.90 -6.90
C ARG A 200 26.22 -11.94 -8.08
N ASN A 201 25.95 -10.67 -7.82
CA ASN A 201 25.82 -9.63 -8.83
C ASN A 201 27.05 -8.71 -8.79
N PRO A 202 28.02 -8.87 -9.72
CA PRO A 202 29.23 -8.04 -9.73
C PRO A 202 28.93 -6.56 -10.04
N ASP A 203 27.76 -6.26 -10.59
CA ASP A 203 27.32 -4.91 -10.94
C ASP A 203 26.38 -4.31 -9.88
N ASP A 204 26.26 -4.94 -8.71
CA ASP A 204 25.47 -4.42 -7.61
C ASP A 204 26.02 -3.07 -7.13
N PRO A 205 25.24 -1.98 -7.24
CA PRO A 205 25.69 -0.64 -6.89
C PRO A 205 25.68 -0.34 -5.37
N PHE A 206 25.07 -1.19 -4.54
CA PHE A 206 24.99 -0.94 -3.10
C PHE A 206 26.33 -1.18 -2.37
N LEU A 207 26.53 -0.46 -1.27
CA LEU A 207 27.64 -0.74 -0.35
C LEU A 207 27.44 -2.09 0.34
N ALA A 208 28.56 -2.77 0.61
CA ALA A 208 28.59 -3.92 1.51
C ALA A 208 28.31 -3.48 2.95
N ALA A 209 27.03 -3.32 3.26
CA ALA A 209 26.51 -2.69 4.47
C ALA A 209 25.43 -3.55 5.13
N ASN A 210 25.14 -3.32 6.42
CA ASN A 210 23.95 -3.89 7.07
C ASN A 210 22.82 -2.87 6.96
N SER A 211 21.62 -3.31 6.57
CA SER A 211 20.44 -2.44 6.52
C SER A 211 20.10 -1.79 7.87
N ALA A 212 20.23 -2.53 8.98
CA ALA A 212 19.95 -2.03 10.33
C ALA A 212 20.95 -0.99 10.87
N ASP A 213 22.00 -0.68 10.11
CA ASP A 213 22.92 0.41 10.43
C ASP A 213 22.39 1.78 9.92
N ASP A 214 21.40 1.79 9.02
CA ASP A 214 20.73 3.00 8.49
C ASP A 214 19.39 3.25 9.19
N ALA A 215 19.27 4.40 9.85
CA ALA A 215 18.04 4.79 10.54
C ALA A 215 16.89 5.06 9.57
N THR A 216 17.18 5.51 8.33
CA THR A 216 16.12 5.75 7.34
C THR A 216 15.39 4.47 7.00
N ILE A 217 16.09 3.33 6.96
CA ILE A 217 15.51 2.00 6.69
C ILE A 217 14.72 1.51 7.91
N ILE A 218 15.31 1.45 9.12
CA ILE A 218 14.58 0.98 10.31
C ILE A 218 13.33 1.82 10.61
N HIS A 219 13.42 3.15 10.48
CA HIS A 219 12.28 4.03 10.71
C HIS A 219 11.21 3.89 9.60
N HIS A 220 11.63 3.65 8.36
CA HIS A 220 10.73 3.31 7.26
C HIS A 220 9.96 2.03 7.58
N GLU A 221 10.66 0.93 7.88
CA GLU A 221 10.03 -0.35 8.22
C GLU A 221 9.08 -0.23 9.42
N TYR A 222 9.49 0.46 10.48
CA TYR A 222 8.63 0.65 11.65
C TYR A 222 7.35 1.44 11.32
N THR A 223 7.42 2.38 10.37
CA THR A 223 6.28 3.19 9.97
C THR A 223 5.24 2.41 9.16
N HIS A 224 5.62 1.33 8.48
CA HIS A 224 4.61 0.38 7.99
C HIS A 224 3.77 -0.13 9.14
N GLY A 225 4.37 -0.40 10.30
CA GLY A 225 3.66 -0.72 11.53
C GLY A 225 2.61 0.33 11.90
N LEU A 226 3.00 1.60 11.95
CA LEU A 226 2.10 2.73 12.24
C LEU A 226 0.92 2.77 11.26
N SER A 227 1.21 2.81 9.96
CA SER A 227 0.18 3.01 8.94
C SER A 227 -0.77 1.82 8.82
N ASN A 228 -0.26 0.58 8.94
CA ASN A 228 -1.07 -0.64 8.92
C ASN A 228 -1.92 -0.82 10.19
N ARG A 229 -1.55 -0.22 11.33
CA ARG A 229 -2.37 -0.21 12.56
C ARG A 229 -3.43 0.90 12.57
N LEU A 230 -3.21 2.00 11.84
CA LEU A 230 -4.13 3.14 11.83
C LEU A 230 -5.12 3.14 10.65
N VAL A 231 -4.75 2.56 9.49
CA VAL A 231 -5.61 2.48 8.30
C VAL A 231 -6.19 1.08 8.16
N VAL A 232 -7.19 0.79 9.01
CA VAL A 232 -7.74 -0.55 9.20
C VAL A 232 -9.23 -0.65 8.87
N ASP A 233 -9.69 -1.87 8.61
CA ASP A 233 -11.12 -2.19 8.57
C ASP A 233 -11.73 -2.25 9.98
N ALA A 234 -13.03 -2.52 10.07
CA ALA A 234 -13.73 -2.61 11.35
C ALA A 234 -13.27 -3.81 12.23
N GLN A 235 -12.51 -4.75 11.68
CA GLN A 235 -11.92 -5.90 12.37
C GLN A 235 -10.48 -5.64 12.80
N GLY A 236 -9.90 -4.48 12.46
CA GLY A 236 -8.52 -4.13 12.77
C GLY A 236 -7.49 -4.68 11.78
N ASN A 237 -7.92 -5.21 10.63
CA ASN A 237 -6.99 -5.62 9.57
C ASN A 237 -6.58 -4.41 8.75
N SER A 238 -5.32 -4.33 8.36
CA SER A 238 -4.84 -3.28 7.46
C SER A 238 -5.59 -3.28 6.13
N THR A 239 -5.85 -2.09 5.62
CA THR A 239 -6.52 -1.87 4.33
C THR A 239 -5.61 -1.17 3.31
N LEU A 240 -4.29 -1.14 3.55
CA LEU A 240 -3.30 -0.58 2.63
C LEU A 240 -2.92 -1.55 1.49
N ASN A 241 -3.92 -2.22 0.91
CA ASN A 241 -3.76 -3.31 -0.04
C ASN A 241 -4.05 -2.91 -1.50
N THR A 242 -4.79 -1.82 -1.73
CA THR A 242 -4.97 -1.28 -3.08
C THR A 242 -3.77 -0.44 -3.50
N PHE A 243 -3.61 -0.24 -4.81
CA PHE A 243 -2.42 0.40 -5.38
C PHE A 243 -2.04 1.74 -4.71
N GLN A 244 -2.93 2.73 -4.72
CA GLN A 244 -2.65 4.03 -4.11
C GLN A 244 -2.52 3.94 -2.59
N SER A 245 -3.28 3.08 -1.91
CA SER A 245 -3.15 2.92 -0.46
C SER A 245 -1.80 2.29 -0.07
N GLY A 246 -1.30 1.32 -0.84
CA GLY A 246 0.03 0.74 -0.67
C GLY A 246 1.13 1.77 -0.94
N ALA A 247 0.99 2.55 -2.02
CA ALA A 247 1.90 3.65 -2.32
C ALA A 247 1.95 4.71 -1.21
N MET A 248 0.82 5.02 -0.57
CA MET A 248 0.83 5.87 0.63
C MET A 248 1.52 5.19 1.82
N GLY A 249 1.39 3.87 1.97
CA GLY A 249 2.15 3.04 2.92
C GLY A 249 3.65 3.31 2.84
N GLU A 250 4.23 3.14 1.65
CA GLU A 250 5.64 3.45 1.35
C GLU A 250 6.00 4.91 1.64
N ALA A 251 5.12 5.81 1.22
CA ALA A 251 5.35 7.25 1.31
C ALA A 251 5.33 7.79 2.74
N TRP A 252 4.42 7.30 3.59
CA TRP A 252 4.43 7.65 5.00
C TRP A 252 5.68 7.13 5.68
N SER A 253 6.13 5.94 5.30
CA SER A 253 7.35 5.34 5.83
C SER A 253 8.59 6.20 5.55
N ASP A 254 8.75 6.70 4.32
CA ASP A 254 9.78 7.68 4.01
C ASP A 254 9.57 8.98 4.80
N TRP A 255 8.35 9.52 4.80
CA TRP A 255 8.06 10.83 5.38
C TRP A 255 8.32 10.87 6.89
N TYR A 256 7.86 9.89 7.67
CA TYR A 256 8.08 9.86 9.12
C TYR A 256 9.55 9.58 9.47
N ALA A 257 10.26 8.76 8.69
CA ALA A 257 11.69 8.55 8.85
C ALA A 257 12.46 9.88 8.70
N PHE A 258 12.23 10.61 7.61
CA PHE A 258 12.87 11.91 7.38
C PHE A 258 12.40 12.98 8.35
N ASP A 259 11.11 13.05 8.66
CA ASP A 259 10.58 14.02 9.60
C ASP A 259 11.20 13.88 10.99
N HIS A 260 11.44 12.64 11.44
CA HIS A 260 12.15 12.38 12.70
C HIS A 260 13.62 12.81 12.62
N LEU A 261 14.35 12.35 11.60
CA LEU A 261 15.79 12.54 11.49
C LEU A 261 16.16 14.00 11.21
N VAL A 262 15.41 14.69 10.36
CA VAL A 262 15.56 16.14 10.13
C VAL A 262 15.16 16.92 11.39
N GLY A 263 14.06 16.54 12.05
CA GLY A 263 13.60 17.18 13.28
C GLY A 263 14.62 17.08 14.44
N ARG A 264 15.51 16.09 14.40
CA ARG A 264 16.62 15.90 15.34
C ARG A 264 17.95 16.45 14.85
N ASN A 265 18.01 17.04 13.66
CA ASN A 265 19.24 17.51 13.02
C ASN A 265 20.27 16.37 12.82
N ALA A 266 19.79 15.15 12.60
CA ALA A 266 20.61 13.98 12.29
C ALA A 266 20.82 13.83 10.76
N ILE A 267 19.83 14.27 9.97
CA ILE A 267 19.93 14.51 8.53
C ILE A 267 19.70 16.01 8.30
N LYS A 268 20.44 16.59 7.36
CA LYS A 268 20.35 18.02 7.04
C LYS A 268 19.34 18.22 5.91
N ASP A 269 18.49 19.22 6.07
CA ASP A 269 17.51 19.68 5.10
C ASP A 269 17.63 21.22 5.02
N THR A 270 18.03 21.76 3.88
CA THR A 270 18.13 23.20 3.63
C THR A 270 17.09 23.64 2.62
N SER A 271 17.30 24.79 1.98
CA SER A 271 16.47 25.21 0.85
C SER A 271 16.98 24.68 -0.50
N ALA A 272 18.10 23.95 -0.50
CA ALA A 272 18.63 23.34 -1.71
C ALA A 272 17.79 22.11 -2.05
N PRO A 273 17.42 21.89 -3.33
CA PRO A 273 16.66 20.73 -3.72
C PRO A 273 17.54 19.47 -3.73
N GLY A 274 16.96 18.34 -3.35
CA GLY A 274 17.53 17.03 -3.57
C GLY A 274 18.43 16.54 -2.44
N GLU A 275 18.17 16.95 -1.20
CA GLU A 275 18.98 16.59 -0.02
C GLU A 275 18.49 15.33 0.71
N LEU A 276 17.21 14.95 0.55
CA LEU A 276 16.57 13.88 1.34
C LEU A 276 16.50 12.55 0.58
N LEU A 277 17.66 11.88 0.48
CA LEU A 277 17.79 10.61 -0.22
C LEU A 277 17.58 9.40 0.71
N GLY A 278 16.57 8.58 0.43
CA GLY A 278 16.27 7.36 1.19
C GLY A 278 17.38 6.31 1.04
N GLY A 279 17.82 5.71 2.15
CA GLY A 279 18.93 4.73 2.11
C GLY A 279 20.25 5.33 1.61
N ASP A 280 20.49 6.63 1.83
CA ASP A 280 21.67 7.36 1.36
C ASP A 280 22.99 6.69 1.76
N TYR A 281 23.05 6.07 2.95
CA TYR A 281 24.21 5.30 3.39
C TYR A 281 24.44 4.09 2.49
N VAL A 282 23.48 3.16 2.41
CA VAL A 282 23.63 1.92 1.65
C VAL A 282 23.76 2.16 0.15
N SER A 283 23.17 3.26 -0.35
CA SER A 283 23.19 3.64 -1.76
C SER A 283 24.37 4.52 -2.15
N ASN A 284 25.26 4.85 -1.21
CA ASN A 284 26.44 5.68 -1.43
C ASN A 284 26.14 7.03 -2.13
N GLY A 285 25.04 7.69 -1.77
CA GLY A 285 24.65 8.97 -2.36
C GLY A 285 24.03 8.90 -3.76
N VAL A 286 23.66 7.71 -4.24
CA VAL A 286 22.95 7.52 -5.51
C VAL A 286 21.48 7.15 -5.22
N PRO A 287 20.49 7.71 -5.95
CA PRO A 287 19.09 7.32 -5.81
C PRO A 287 18.85 5.91 -6.38
N LEU A 288 19.07 4.89 -5.55
CA LEU A 288 18.89 3.48 -5.91
C LEU A 288 17.55 2.91 -5.40
N ALA A 289 17.17 3.23 -4.16
CA ALA A 289 15.92 2.76 -3.53
C ALA A 289 14.69 3.61 -3.91
N ARG A 290 14.93 4.84 -4.36
CA ARG A 290 13.92 5.81 -4.85
C ARG A 290 14.45 6.45 -6.11
N THR A 291 13.56 6.98 -6.95
CA THR A 291 13.96 7.60 -8.22
C THR A 291 14.39 9.06 -8.06
N GLN A 292 14.03 9.69 -6.95
CA GLN A 292 14.54 11.01 -6.55
C GLN A 292 14.56 11.21 -5.03
N PRO A 293 15.26 12.23 -4.53
CA PRO A 293 15.11 12.69 -3.16
C PRO A 293 13.70 13.23 -2.85
N LEU A 294 13.28 13.09 -1.59
CA LEU A 294 11.92 13.41 -1.13
C LEU A 294 11.58 14.91 -1.21
N ASP A 295 12.58 15.80 -1.05
CA ASP A 295 12.44 17.26 -1.06
C ASP A 295 12.47 17.87 -2.47
N CYS A 296 12.37 17.07 -3.52
CA CYS A 296 12.40 17.55 -4.89
C CYS A 296 11.19 18.45 -5.24
N PRO A 297 11.42 19.72 -5.61
CA PRO A 297 10.36 20.65 -5.93
C PRO A 297 9.83 20.43 -7.36
N VAL A 298 8.52 20.56 -7.51
CA VAL A 298 7.83 20.43 -8.81
C VAL A 298 8.43 21.39 -9.84
N GLY A 299 8.92 20.85 -10.96
CA GLY A 299 9.36 21.63 -12.13
C GLY A 299 10.67 22.39 -11.96
N ALA A 300 11.46 22.13 -10.91
CA ALA A 300 12.72 22.86 -10.67
C ALA A 300 13.89 22.43 -11.56
N GLY A 301 13.82 21.24 -12.17
CA GLY A 301 14.86 20.73 -13.08
C GLY A 301 16.25 20.63 -12.45
N ALA A 302 16.33 20.49 -11.12
CA ALA A 302 17.60 20.39 -10.40
C ALA A 302 18.30 19.06 -10.75
N PRO A 303 19.62 19.04 -10.99
CA PRO A 303 20.34 17.80 -11.28
C PRO A 303 20.20 16.72 -10.19
N GLN A 304 20.03 17.14 -8.94
CA GLN A 304 19.79 16.29 -7.78
C GLN A 304 18.37 15.72 -7.71
N CYS A 305 17.46 16.23 -8.55
CA CYS A 305 16.09 15.78 -8.72
C CYS A 305 15.92 15.23 -10.15
N PRO A 306 16.57 14.11 -10.48
CA PRO A 306 16.68 13.63 -11.85
C PRO A 306 15.33 13.19 -12.43
N GLY A 307 14.42 12.72 -11.58
CA GLY A 307 13.16 12.12 -12.01
C GLY A 307 13.41 10.85 -12.85
N THR A 308 12.53 10.60 -13.82
CA THR A 308 12.66 9.45 -14.73
C THR A 308 12.22 9.80 -16.15
N PRO A 309 12.53 8.96 -17.16
CA PRO A 309 11.99 9.14 -18.50
C PRO A 309 10.45 9.11 -18.57
N GLY A 310 9.79 8.42 -17.64
CA GLY A 310 8.33 8.24 -17.63
C GLY A 310 7.55 9.41 -16.99
N ALA A 311 8.15 10.09 -16.00
CA ALA A 311 7.55 11.23 -15.30
C ALA A 311 8.22 12.59 -15.61
N GLY A 312 9.35 12.59 -16.33
CA GLY A 312 10.11 13.80 -16.62
C GLY A 312 11.05 14.20 -15.47
N PRO A 313 11.45 15.49 -15.38
CA PRO A 313 12.32 15.94 -14.30
C PRO A 313 11.63 15.77 -12.94
N GLY A 314 12.43 15.62 -11.88
CA GLY A 314 11.93 15.38 -10.53
C GLY A 314 10.94 16.44 -10.01
N GLY A 315 10.31 16.10 -8.88
CA GLY A 315 9.18 16.81 -8.28
C GLY A 315 7.86 16.31 -8.83
N TYR A 316 7.54 15.04 -8.55
CA TYR A 316 6.37 14.38 -9.15
C TYR A 316 5.04 15.00 -8.71
N THR A 317 4.06 14.92 -9.60
CA THR A 317 2.66 15.30 -9.37
C THR A 317 1.74 14.09 -9.51
N TYR A 318 0.47 14.27 -9.17
CA TYR A 318 -0.51 13.20 -9.25
C TYR A 318 -0.71 12.63 -10.66
N GLY A 319 -0.42 13.42 -11.70
CA GLY A 319 -0.46 12.97 -13.09
C GLY A 319 0.65 11.98 -13.46
N ASP A 320 1.70 11.87 -12.65
CA ASP A 320 2.80 10.92 -12.84
C ASP A 320 2.48 9.51 -12.33
N LEU A 321 1.37 9.36 -11.60
CA LEU A 321 0.97 8.08 -11.02
C LEU A 321 0.84 7.00 -12.10
N GLY A 322 1.53 5.88 -11.90
CA GLY A 322 1.62 4.76 -12.83
C GLY A 322 2.60 4.96 -13.98
N ARG A 323 3.41 6.03 -13.98
CA ARG A 323 4.36 6.36 -15.06
C ARG A 323 5.80 6.45 -14.62
N ILE A 324 6.08 6.64 -13.33
CA ILE A 324 7.44 6.93 -12.83
C ILE A 324 8.45 5.88 -13.27
N VAL A 325 8.15 4.58 -13.11
CA VAL A 325 9.03 3.49 -13.57
C VAL A 325 8.48 2.76 -14.81
N GLY A 326 7.56 3.38 -15.54
CA GLY A 326 6.92 2.81 -16.73
C GLY A 326 5.69 1.94 -16.44
N GLY A 327 5.27 1.84 -15.17
CA GLY A 327 4.06 1.17 -14.72
C GLY A 327 3.73 1.54 -13.27
N ALA A 328 2.58 1.10 -12.79
CA ALA A 328 2.13 1.28 -11.41
C ALA A 328 3.00 0.45 -10.46
N GLU A 329 3.74 1.11 -9.58
CA GLU A 329 4.62 0.48 -8.60
C GLU A 329 4.61 1.31 -7.30
N VAL A 330 4.37 0.67 -6.16
CA VAL A 330 4.02 1.37 -4.92
C VAL A 330 5.17 2.22 -4.35
N HIS A 331 6.42 1.79 -4.49
CA HIS A 331 7.57 2.55 -3.99
C HIS A 331 7.79 3.79 -4.85
N ALA A 332 7.76 3.64 -6.18
CA ALA A 332 7.91 4.73 -7.13
C ALA A 332 6.77 5.75 -7.03
N ASP A 333 5.52 5.30 -7.07
CA ASP A 333 4.35 6.16 -7.01
C ASP A 333 4.09 6.73 -5.60
N GLY A 334 4.67 6.11 -4.57
CA GLY A 334 4.73 6.65 -3.21
C GLY A 334 5.53 7.96 -3.11
N GLU A 335 6.53 8.17 -3.98
CA GLU A 335 7.33 9.40 -4.00
C GLU A 335 6.46 10.65 -4.23
N ILE A 336 5.34 10.53 -4.97
CA ILE A 336 4.36 11.62 -5.16
C ILE A 336 3.76 12.05 -3.81
N TRP A 337 3.31 11.09 -3.00
CA TRP A 337 2.66 11.35 -1.73
C TRP A 337 3.67 11.85 -0.68
N ALA A 338 4.85 11.23 -0.62
CA ALA A 338 5.90 11.61 0.34
C ALA A 338 6.37 13.05 0.14
N SER A 339 6.66 13.45 -1.10
CA SER A 339 7.03 14.82 -1.45
C SER A 339 5.87 15.81 -1.20
N THR A 340 4.62 15.39 -1.45
CA THR A 340 3.45 16.23 -1.11
C THR A 340 3.36 16.50 0.38
N LEU A 341 3.54 15.48 1.22
CA LEU A 341 3.54 15.66 2.67
C LEU A 341 4.72 16.50 3.15
N TRP A 342 5.86 16.48 2.45
CA TRP A 342 6.97 17.40 2.73
C TRP A 342 6.63 18.86 2.43
N ASP A 343 5.92 19.13 1.34
CA ASP A 343 5.41 20.47 1.02
C ASP A 343 4.38 20.94 2.07
N VAL A 344 3.50 20.05 2.51
CA VAL A 344 2.56 20.32 3.61
C VAL A 344 3.31 20.63 4.91
N ARG A 345 4.33 19.84 5.25
CA ARG A 345 5.22 20.07 6.40
C ARG A 345 5.89 21.44 6.34
N SER A 346 6.37 21.83 5.17
CA SER A 346 6.99 23.14 4.94
C SER A 346 5.98 24.29 5.09
N ALA A 347 4.74 24.12 4.63
CA ALA A 347 3.71 25.15 4.69
C ALA A 347 3.09 25.36 6.09
N LEU A 348 2.96 24.28 6.86
CA LEU A 348 2.25 24.27 8.15
C LEU A 348 3.19 24.23 9.37
N GLY A 349 4.40 23.72 9.20
CA GLY A 349 5.32 23.43 10.27
C GLY A 349 5.11 22.04 10.87
N VAL A 350 6.19 21.51 11.46
CA VAL A 350 6.31 20.12 11.93
C VAL A 350 5.16 19.66 12.86
N PRO A 351 4.80 20.38 13.95
CA PRO A 351 3.84 19.85 14.90
C PRO A 351 2.44 19.70 14.31
N LEU A 352 1.99 20.69 13.53
CA LEU A 352 0.66 20.63 12.94
C LEU A 352 0.59 19.54 11.87
N THR A 353 1.58 19.42 11.00
CA THR A 353 1.57 18.37 9.96
C THR A 353 1.55 16.97 10.56
N ARG A 354 2.38 16.68 11.57
CA ARG A 354 2.35 15.41 12.31
C ARG A 354 0.95 15.08 12.84
N ALA A 355 0.30 16.05 13.49
CA ALA A 355 -1.05 15.87 14.03
C ALA A 355 -2.06 15.54 12.91
N LEU A 356 -2.05 16.33 11.84
CA LEU A 356 -3.02 16.19 10.74
C LEU A 356 -2.83 14.88 9.97
N VAL A 357 -1.60 14.52 9.63
CA VAL A 357 -1.30 13.28 8.88
C VAL A 357 -1.69 12.05 9.71
N THR A 358 -1.34 12.02 11.01
CA THR A 358 -1.69 10.87 11.87
C THR A 358 -3.20 10.75 12.07
N ARG A 359 -3.90 11.85 12.38
CA ARG A 359 -5.36 11.82 12.56
C ARG A 359 -6.09 11.49 11.25
N ALA A 360 -5.53 11.88 10.11
CA ALA A 360 -6.12 11.54 8.81
C ALA A 360 -6.11 10.04 8.53
N MET A 361 -5.05 9.31 8.91
CA MET A 361 -5.01 7.85 8.80
C MET A 361 -6.21 7.20 9.52
N GLU A 362 -6.46 7.62 10.76
CA GLU A 362 -7.57 7.12 11.59
C GLU A 362 -8.96 7.50 11.04
N LEU A 363 -9.06 8.64 10.35
CA LEU A 363 -10.32 9.15 9.79
C LEU A 363 -10.61 8.62 8.39
N SER A 364 -9.58 8.16 7.68
CA SER A 364 -9.69 7.80 6.28
C SER A 364 -10.60 6.60 6.05
N PRO A 365 -11.28 6.51 4.89
CA PRO A 365 -11.95 5.28 4.51
C PRO A 365 -10.92 4.16 4.28
N ALA A 366 -11.38 2.91 4.38
CA ALA A 366 -10.58 1.74 4.02
C ALA A 366 -10.08 1.81 2.58
N SER A 367 -8.85 1.35 2.34
CA SER A 367 -8.19 1.36 1.02
C SER A 367 -8.27 2.73 0.31
N PRO A 368 -7.82 3.81 0.95
CA PRO A 368 -8.04 5.17 0.45
C PRO A 368 -7.24 5.45 -0.82
N SER A 369 -7.80 6.25 -1.73
CA SER A 369 -7.00 6.95 -2.74
C SER A 369 -6.21 8.10 -2.10
N PHE A 370 -5.24 8.66 -2.85
CA PHE A 370 -4.54 9.88 -2.42
C PHE A 370 -5.53 11.03 -2.14
N LEU A 371 -6.62 11.10 -2.91
CA LEU A 371 -7.64 12.15 -2.74
C LEU A 371 -8.52 11.90 -1.52
N ASP A 372 -8.81 10.64 -1.18
CA ASP A 372 -9.50 10.30 0.07
C ASP A 372 -8.66 10.70 1.29
N MET A 373 -7.35 10.42 1.23
CA MET A 373 -6.44 10.80 2.31
C MET A 373 -6.22 12.32 2.39
N ARG A 374 -6.12 13.02 1.26
CA ARG A 374 -6.15 14.50 1.22
C ARG A 374 -7.40 15.03 1.93
N ASN A 375 -8.56 14.47 1.61
CA ASN A 375 -9.83 14.87 2.22
C ASN A 375 -9.85 14.55 3.73
N ALA A 376 -9.27 13.42 4.15
CA ALA A 376 -9.11 13.08 5.56
C ALA A 376 -8.18 14.06 6.31
N ILE A 377 -7.11 14.54 5.68
CA ILE A 377 -6.23 15.59 6.24
C ILE A 377 -6.98 16.93 6.39
N LEU A 378 -7.80 17.31 5.40
CA LEU A 378 -8.66 18.50 5.50
C LEU A 378 -9.73 18.33 6.60
N GLN A 379 -10.27 17.12 6.75
CA GLN A 379 -11.20 16.79 7.82
C GLN A 379 -10.51 16.85 9.19
N ALA A 380 -9.31 16.30 9.32
CA ALA A 380 -8.49 16.41 10.53
C ALA A 380 -8.27 17.88 10.92
N ASP A 381 -7.92 18.75 9.95
CA ASP A 381 -7.74 20.20 10.20
C ASP A 381 -9.03 20.85 10.68
N THR A 382 -10.17 20.45 10.13
CA THR A 382 -11.49 20.90 10.58
C THR A 382 -11.72 20.54 12.05
N VAL A 383 -11.43 19.29 12.43
CA VAL A 383 -11.72 18.75 13.76
C VAL A 383 -10.77 19.31 14.81
N ILE A 384 -9.45 19.29 14.56
CA ILE A 384 -8.45 19.58 15.60
C ILE A 384 -7.90 21.02 15.55
N ASN A 385 -8.09 21.73 14.44
CA ASN A 385 -7.55 23.08 14.21
C ASN A 385 -8.61 24.06 13.67
N GLY A 386 -9.88 23.66 13.62
CA GLY A 386 -11.01 24.50 13.21
C GLY A 386 -10.96 24.95 11.74
N GLY A 387 -10.29 24.20 10.86
CA GLY A 387 -10.19 24.50 9.42
C GLY A 387 -9.22 25.63 9.08
N ARG A 388 -8.38 26.07 10.03
CA ARG A 388 -7.49 27.23 9.85
C ARG A 388 -6.37 26.97 8.84
N ALA A 389 -6.02 25.71 8.57
CA ALA A 389 -4.97 25.36 7.62
C ALA A 389 -5.50 25.03 6.21
N HIS A 390 -6.82 24.92 6.00
CA HIS A 390 -7.44 24.58 4.71
C HIS A 390 -6.84 25.31 3.52
N ALA A 391 -6.68 26.64 3.59
CA ALA A 391 -6.13 27.41 2.47
C ALA A 391 -4.69 27.01 2.10
N LYS A 392 -3.86 26.70 3.10
CA LYS A 392 -2.48 26.25 2.89
C LYS A 392 -2.44 24.80 2.40
N LEU A 393 -3.28 23.93 2.98
CA LEU A 393 -3.41 22.53 2.56
C LEU A 393 -3.83 22.45 1.09
N TRP A 394 -4.90 23.13 0.70
CA TRP A 394 -5.36 23.18 -0.69
C TRP A 394 -4.28 23.68 -1.64
N LYS A 395 -3.53 24.71 -1.24
CA LYS A 395 -2.41 25.21 -2.06
C LYS A 395 -1.32 24.16 -2.24
N ALA A 396 -0.93 23.45 -1.18
CA ALA A 396 0.11 22.42 -1.24
C ALA A 396 -0.33 21.21 -2.09
N PHE A 397 -1.53 20.68 -1.85
CA PHE A 397 -2.07 19.57 -2.64
C PHE A 397 -2.28 19.94 -4.10
N ALA A 398 -2.84 21.12 -4.38
CA ALA A 398 -3.03 21.60 -5.75
C ALA A 398 -1.69 21.77 -6.48
N ALA A 399 -0.62 22.21 -5.82
CA ALA A 399 0.70 22.32 -6.43
C ALA A 399 1.27 20.95 -6.87
N ARG A 400 0.78 19.85 -6.27
CA ARG A 400 1.16 18.46 -6.58
C ARG A 400 0.09 17.74 -7.44
N GLY A 401 -0.80 18.47 -8.10
CA GLY A 401 -1.82 17.88 -8.98
C GLY A 401 -3.03 17.29 -8.25
N MET A 402 -3.15 17.47 -6.94
CA MET A 402 -4.29 17.02 -6.12
C MET A 402 -5.25 18.17 -5.79
N GLY A 403 -5.51 19.04 -6.77
CA GLY A 403 -6.42 20.18 -6.69
C GLY A 403 -7.90 19.78 -6.58
N TYR A 404 -8.77 20.79 -6.50
CA TYR A 404 -10.18 20.58 -6.20
C TYR A 404 -10.86 19.66 -7.20
N PHE A 405 -10.58 19.78 -8.50
CA PHE A 405 -11.18 18.94 -9.55
C PHE A 405 -10.37 17.68 -9.88
N ALA A 406 -9.28 17.41 -9.15
CA ALA A 406 -8.54 16.16 -9.30
C ALA A 406 -9.50 15.00 -8.99
N ALA A 407 -9.38 13.90 -9.72
CA ALA A 407 -10.31 12.80 -9.57
C ALA A 407 -9.63 11.44 -9.63
N SER A 408 -10.06 10.59 -8.71
CA SER A 408 -9.74 9.18 -8.64
C SER A 408 -11.00 8.43 -8.28
N ILE A 409 -11.19 7.25 -8.86
CA ILE A 409 -12.41 6.46 -8.62
C ILE A 409 -12.32 5.75 -7.26
N THR A 410 -11.21 5.06 -6.99
CA THR A 410 -10.91 4.37 -5.73
C THR A 410 -9.40 4.33 -5.51
N GLY A 411 -8.93 3.80 -4.38
CA GLY A 411 -7.50 3.52 -4.16
C GLY A 411 -6.86 2.58 -5.18
N ALA A 412 -7.64 1.85 -5.99
CA ALA A 412 -7.11 0.98 -7.06
C ALA A 412 -6.91 1.70 -8.40
N ASP A 413 -7.31 2.96 -8.54
CA ASP A 413 -7.22 3.70 -9.80
C ASP A 413 -5.76 4.08 -10.11
N THR A 414 -5.17 3.47 -11.14
CA THR A 414 -3.80 3.73 -11.57
C THR A 414 -3.69 4.83 -12.63
N GLN A 415 -4.81 5.46 -13.02
CA GLN A 415 -4.83 6.50 -14.03
C GLN A 415 -5.64 7.72 -13.56
N PRO A 416 -5.31 8.32 -12.41
CA PRO A 416 -6.06 9.46 -11.89
C PRO A 416 -6.00 10.67 -12.82
N ALA A 417 -6.94 11.59 -12.63
CA ALA A 417 -6.92 12.89 -13.27
C ALA A 417 -6.34 13.91 -12.28
N GLU A 418 -5.22 14.53 -12.65
CA GLU A 418 -4.66 15.63 -11.88
C GLU A 418 -5.39 16.96 -12.12
N ASP A 419 -5.30 17.84 -11.14
CA ASP A 419 -5.79 19.22 -11.23
C ASP A 419 -4.93 20.12 -10.32
N PHE A 420 -4.73 21.36 -10.75
CA PHE A 420 -3.92 22.34 -10.01
C PHE A 420 -4.77 23.48 -9.43
N SER A 421 -6.10 23.38 -9.51
CA SER A 421 -6.98 24.40 -8.97
C SER A 421 -7.14 24.27 -7.46
N THR A 422 -7.18 25.41 -6.77
CA THR A 422 -7.68 25.46 -5.38
C THR A 422 -9.21 25.63 -5.40
N PRO A 423 -9.92 25.30 -4.32
CA PRO A 423 -11.37 25.48 -4.28
C PRO A 423 -11.76 26.93 -4.57
N PRO A 424 -12.86 27.15 -5.32
CA PRO A 424 -13.45 28.47 -5.48
C PRO A 424 -13.71 29.18 -4.13
N PRO A 425 -13.78 30.53 -4.11
CA PRO A 425 -14.05 31.29 -2.89
C PRO A 425 -15.30 30.81 -2.16
N ALA A 426 -15.28 30.90 -0.83
CA ALA A 426 -16.44 30.59 0.01
C ALA A 426 -17.67 31.41 -0.44
N GLY A 427 -18.82 30.76 -0.50
CA GLY A 427 -20.06 31.35 -0.98
C GLY A 427 -20.25 31.32 -2.50
N THR A 428 -19.33 30.71 -3.27
CA THR A 428 -19.54 30.45 -4.70
C THR A 428 -20.84 29.65 -4.88
N PRO A 429 -21.80 30.13 -5.71
CA PRO A 429 -23.06 29.43 -5.93
C PRO A 429 -22.86 28.01 -6.48
N THR A 430 -23.40 27.02 -5.77
CA THR A 430 -23.30 25.60 -6.15
C THR A 430 -24.37 25.21 -7.17
N GLY A 431 -24.10 24.15 -7.91
CA GLY A 431 -25.06 23.42 -8.74
C GLY A 431 -25.73 22.25 -8.01
N THR A 432 -26.75 21.70 -8.64
CA THR A 432 -27.39 20.42 -8.28
C THR A 432 -27.37 19.51 -9.49
N VAL A 433 -26.81 18.33 -9.33
CA VAL A 433 -26.77 17.30 -10.38
C VAL A 433 -27.89 16.32 -10.14
N THR A 434 -28.72 16.07 -11.15
CA THR A 434 -29.84 15.13 -11.06
C THR A 434 -29.91 14.28 -12.32
N GLY A 435 -30.51 13.11 -12.22
CA GLY A 435 -30.75 12.28 -13.39
C GLY A 435 -31.40 10.96 -13.05
N LYS A 436 -31.50 10.12 -14.06
CA LYS A 436 -32.00 8.75 -13.95
C LYS A 436 -30.96 7.75 -14.42
N VAL A 437 -30.89 6.61 -13.76
CA VAL A 437 -30.16 5.42 -14.24
C VAL A 437 -31.17 4.40 -14.78
N THR A 438 -30.95 3.97 -16.02
CA THR A 438 -31.79 2.97 -16.69
C THR A 438 -30.97 1.81 -17.22
N ASN A 439 -31.58 0.64 -17.32
CA ASN A 439 -31.02 -0.51 -18.01
C ASN A 439 -31.00 -0.24 -19.52
N ARG A 440 -29.83 -0.36 -20.12
CA ARG A 440 -29.62 -0.15 -21.55
C ARG A 440 -30.41 -1.14 -22.41
N ASP A 441 -30.63 -2.35 -21.90
CA ASP A 441 -31.20 -3.44 -22.69
C ASP A 441 -32.75 -3.31 -22.82
N ASP A 442 -33.43 -2.74 -21.81
CA ASP A 442 -34.91 -2.66 -21.78
C ASP A 442 -35.50 -1.31 -21.33
N GLY A 443 -34.66 -0.34 -20.95
CA GLY A 443 -35.07 1.00 -20.52
C GLY A 443 -35.64 1.09 -19.10
N THR A 444 -35.68 -0.02 -18.35
CA THR A 444 -36.22 -0.04 -16.99
C THR A 444 -35.35 0.77 -16.02
N PRO A 445 -35.95 1.43 -15.00
CA PRO A 445 -35.16 2.12 -13.97
C PRO A 445 -34.33 1.15 -13.13
N ILE A 446 -33.13 1.55 -12.73
CA ILE A 446 -32.26 0.75 -11.85
C ILE A 446 -32.06 1.47 -10.51
N ALA A 447 -32.47 0.81 -9.44
CA ALA A 447 -32.29 1.26 -8.06
C ALA A 447 -30.93 0.80 -7.49
N GLY A 448 -30.45 1.48 -6.44
CA GLY A 448 -29.25 1.06 -5.72
C GLY A 448 -27.93 1.32 -6.48
N VAL A 449 -27.97 2.11 -7.56
CA VAL A 449 -26.77 2.56 -8.27
C VAL A 449 -26.26 3.81 -7.59
N ALA A 450 -25.02 3.78 -7.13
CA ALA A 450 -24.35 4.95 -6.59
C ALA A 450 -23.72 5.77 -7.73
N VAL A 451 -24.09 7.04 -7.80
CA VAL A 451 -23.48 8.05 -8.67
C VAL A 451 -22.56 8.90 -7.80
N ARG A 452 -21.28 8.97 -8.16
CA ARG A 452 -20.22 9.57 -7.35
C ARG A 452 -19.27 10.43 -8.18
N PHE A 453 -18.75 11.46 -7.56
CA PHE A 453 -17.74 12.35 -8.14
C PHE A 453 -16.39 11.96 -7.52
N GLY A 454 -15.51 11.36 -8.32
CA GLY A 454 -14.22 10.89 -7.84
C GLY A 454 -13.41 12.03 -7.20
N GLY A 455 -12.85 11.77 -6.03
CA GLY A 455 -12.14 12.77 -5.22
C GLY A 455 -13.03 13.62 -4.31
N HIS A 456 -14.35 13.45 -4.38
CA HIS A 456 -15.34 14.14 -3.54
C HIS A 456 -16.33 13.18 -2.86
N ASP A 457 -16.03 11.90 -2.82
CA ASP A 457 -16.94 10.84 -2.38
C ASP A 457 -16.40 10.01 -1.19
N SER A 458 -15.43 10.56 -0.47
CA SER A 458 -14.72 9.94 0.68
C SER A 458 -15.59 9.69 1.93
N GLY A 459 -16.90 9.92 1.87
CA GLY A 459 -17.83 9.69 3.00
C GLY A 459 -17.91 10.81 4.05
N PHE A 460 -17.06 11.85 3.95
CA PHE A 460 -17.16 13.03 4.82
C PHE A 460 -18.33 13.95 4.43
N GLY A 461 -18.65 14.91 5.32
CA GLY A 461 -19.69 15.91 5.09
C GLY A 461 -19.42 16.70 3.80
N GLY A 462 -20.46 16.89 2.98
CA GLY A 462 -20.32 17.55 1.68
C GLY A 462 -19.92 16.62 0.52
N SER A 463 -19.88 15.30 0.76
CA SER A 463 -19.66 14.30 -0.27
C SER A 463 -20.60 14.48 -1.47
N LEU A 464 -20.04 14.48 -2.68
CA LEU A 464 -20.77 14.59 -3.94
C LEU A 464 -21.15 13.19 -4.45
N SER A 465 -22.11 12.59 -3.77
CA SER A 465 -22.63 11.27 -4.11
C SER A 465 -24.12 11.12 -3.82
N ALA A 466 -24.78 10.22 -4.56
CA ALA A 466 -26.16 9.80 -4.29
C ALA A 466 -26.37 8.37 -4.77
N VAL A 467 -27.34 7.68 -4.17
CA VAL A 467 -27.80 6.35 -4.61
C VAL A 467 -29.17 6.49 -5.25
N THR A 468 -29.39 5.80 -6.37
CA THR A 468 -30.68 5.85 -7.06
C THR A 468 -31.80 5.19 -6.24
N ASP A 469 -32.97 5.82 -6.27
CA ASP A 469 -34.20 5.28 -5.69
C ASP A 469 -34.83 4.18 -6.56
N ALA A 470 -36.01 3.68 -6.16
CA ALA A 470 -36.77 2.67 -6.92
C ALA A 470 -37.18 3.11 -8.33
N ALA A 471 -37.28 4.41 -8.58
CA ALA A 471 -37.54 4.99 -9.89
C ALA A 471 -36.25 5.24 -10.68
N GLY A 472 -35.09 4.84 -10.16
CA GLY A 472 -33.77 5.04 -10.75
C GLY A 472 -33.28 6.48 -10.67
N VAL A 473 -33.93 7.34 -9.87
CA VAL A 473 -33.65 8.77 -9.81
C VAL A 473 -32.61 9.05 -8.72
N TYR A 474 -31.71 10.00 -8.98
CA TYR A 474 -30.75 10.51 -8.00
C TYR A 474 -30.65 12.04 -8.04
N THR A 475 -30.20 12.64 -6.93
CA THR A 475 -29.95 14.08 -6.82
C THR A 475 -28.75 14.32 -5.90
N ILE A 476 -27.76 15.08 -6.39
CA ILE A 476 -26.52 15.45 -5.71
C ILE A 476 -26.44 16.99 -5.66
N PRO A 477 -26.79 17.62 -4.52
CA PRO A 477 -26.65 19.06 -4.35
C PRO A 477 -25.20 19.46 -4.03
N GLY A 478 -24.90 20.76 -4.09
CA GLY A 478 -23.66 21.31 -3.52
C GLY A 478 -22.42 21.22 -4.41
N ALA A 479 -22.52 20.69 -5.63
CA ALA A 479 -21.38 20.62 -6.54
C ALA A 479 -20.96 22.02 -7.01
N LEU A 480 -19.68 22.39 -6.85
CA LEU A 480 -19.18 23.65 -7.39
C LEU A 480 -19.16 23.63 -8.93
N PRO A 481 -19.42 24.77 -9.60
CA PRO A 481 -19.33 24.85 -11.05
C PRO A 481 -17.92 24.52 -11.55
N GLY A 482 -17.82 23.69 -12.58
CA GLY A 482 -16.55 23.18 -13.12
C GLY A 482 -16.73 21.88 -13.87
N THR A 483 -15.64 21.34 -14.41
CA THR A 483 -15.64 20.04 -15.08
C THR A 483 -14.98 19.01 -14.18
N TYR A 484 -15.75 17.98 -13.80
CA TYR A 484 -15.28 16.86 -13.02
C TYR A 484 -14.89 15.74 -13.99
N PRO A 485 -13.61 15.35 -14.08
CA PRO A 485 -13.13 14.45 -15.13
C PRO A 485 -13.59 13.00 -14.94
N LYS A 486 -13.85 12.57 -13.69
CA LYS A 486 -14.32 11.22 -13.37
C LYS A 486 -15.56 11.25 -12.46
N VAL A 487 -16.74 11.39 -13.06
CA VAL A 487 -18.01 11.06 -12.40
C VAL A 487 -18.38 9.65 -12.82
N TYR A 488 -18.81 8.81 -11.88
CA TYR A 488 -19.06 7.41 -12.17
C TYR A 488 -20.36 6.91 -11.53
N ALA A 489 -21.00 5.95 -12.19
CA ALA A 489 -22.20 5.27 -11.74
C ALA A 489 -21.91 3.78 -11.62
N SER A 490 -22.11 3.19 -10.45
CA SER A 490 -21.80 1.77 -10.18
C SER A 490 -22.67 1.20 -9.06
N GLY A 491 -22.78 -0.13 -8.98
CA GLY A 491 -23.66 -0.81 -8.03
C GLY A 491 -25.00 -1.18 -8.66
N GLY A 492 -26.02 -1.46 -7.84
CA GLY A 492 -27.35 -1.84 -8.33
C GLY A 492 -27.38 -3.06 -9.25
N GLY A 493 -26.37 -3.94 -9.18
CA GLY A 493 -26.24 -5.10 -10.07
C GLY A 493 -25.77 -4.78 -11.49
N THR A 494 -25.26 -3.58 -11.76
CA THR A 494 -24.82 -3.18 -13.11
C THR A 494 -23.32 -3.28 -13.30
N ASP A 495 -22.90 -3.25 -14.56
CA ASP A 495 -21.56 -2.75 -14.87
C ASP A 495 -21.55 -1.25 -14.70
N GLY A 496 -20.51 -0.76 -14.03
CA GLY A 496 -20.36 0.65 -13.83
C GLY A 496 -19.83 1.36 -15.09
N GLU A 497 -20.06 2.66 -15.15
CA GLU A 497 -19.47 3.55 -16.15
C GLU A 497 -18.89 4.80 -15.51
N THR A 498 -17.91 5.41 -16.18
CA THR A 498 -17.29 6.67 -15.78
C THR A 498 -17.26 7.65 -16.96
N ARG A 499 -17.44 8.94 -16.70
CA ARG A 499 -17.30 10.02 -17.69
C ARG A 499 -17.04 11.37 -17.03
N ALA A 500 -16.54 12.31 -17.84
CA ALA A 500 -16.48 13.71 -17.43
C ALA A 500 -17.89 14.34 -17.37
N VAL A 501 -18.12 15.20 -16.38
CA VAL A 501 -19.37 15.96 -16.21
C VAL A 501 -19.05 17.43 -15.90
N SER A 502 -19.59 18.34 -16.71
CA SER A 502 -19.53 19.77 -16.44
C SER A 502 -20.76 20.22 -15.65
N VAL A 503 -20.52 20.75 -14.45
CA VAL A 503 -21.54 21.30 -13.56
C VAL A 503 -21.57 22.82 -13.71
N ARG A 504 -22.76 23.38 -13.78
CA ARG A 504 -23.02 24.82 -13.74
C ARG A 504 -23.72 25.19 -12.44
N SER A 505 -23.76 26.48 -12.11
CA SER A 505 -24.69 26.99 -11.10
C SER A 505 -26.13 26.65 -11.51
N GLY A 506 -26.93 26.10 -10.60
CA GLY A 506 -28.27 25.60 -10.89
C GLY A 506 -28.29 24.11 -11.24
N THR A 507 -29.30 23.65 -11.99
CA THR A 507 -29.51 22.22 -12.23
C THR A 507 -28.76 21.73 -13.49
N THR A 508 -27.96 20.67 -13.33
CA THR A 508 -27.34 19.90 -14.41
C THR A 508 -27.99 18.51 -14.46
N LYS A 509 -28.54 18.14 -15.63
CA LYS A 509 -29.17 16.83 -15.82
C LYS A 509 -28.15 15.84 -16.41
N VAL A 510 -28.00 14.67 -15.78
CA VAL A 510 -26.99 13.65 -16.11
C VAL A 510 -27.65 12.27 -16.05
N ASP A 511 -28.16 11.77 -17.18
CA ASP A 511 -28.77 10.43 -17.24
C ASP A 511 -27.73 9.35 -17.57
N TRP A 512 -27.90 8.14 -17.04
CA TRP A 512 -27.02 6.99 -17.24
C TRP A 512 -27.78 5.81 -17.85
N SER A 513 -27.15 5.11 -18.78
CA SER A 513 -27.69 3.91 -19.42
C SER A 513 -26.70 2.77 -19.24
N LEU A 514 -26.86 2.02 -18.14
CA LEU A 514 -25.95 0.96 -17.71
C LEU A 514 -26.50 -0.41 -18.12
N ARG A 515 -25.65 -1.43 -18.22
CA ARG A 515 -26.10 -2.82 -18.46
C ARG A 515 -26.15 -3.60 -17.15
N PHE A 516 -27.29 -4.24 -16.90
CA PHE A 516 -27.45 -5.12 -15.74
C PHE A 516 -26.59 -6.39 -15.91
N ASN A 517 -25.94 -6.82 -14.83
CA ASN A 517 -25.16 -8.03 -14.76
C ASN A 517 -25.72 -8.93 -13.65
N TRP A 518 -26.40 -10.00 -14.04
CA TRP A 518 -26.99 -10.96 -13.11
C TRP A 518 -25.97 -11.80 -12.33
N ALA A 519 -24.71 -11.83 -12.78
CA ALA A 519 -23.60 -12.44 -12.05
C ALA A 519 -22.98 -11.50 -11.00
N SER A 520 -23.46 -10.26 -10.89
CA SER A 520 -23.00 -9.31 -9.86
C SER A 520 -23.49 -9.72 -8.48
N SER A 521 -22.62 -9.60 -7.46
CA SER A 521 -23.02 -9.76 -6.06
C SER A 521 -24.08 -8.73 -5.64
N ALA A 522 -24.04 -7.52 -6.21
CA ALA A 522 -25.08 -6.50 -6.01
C ALA A 522 -26.44 -6.88 -6.64
N ALA A 523 -26.46 -7.83 -7.58
CA ALA A 523 -27.68 -8.47 -8.10
C ALA A 523 -28.11 -9.71 -7.29
N GLY A 524 -27.36 -10.05 -6.23
CA GLY A 524 -27.60 -11.21 -5.37
C GLY A 524 -26.89 -12.49 -5.82
N ALA A 525 -25.97 -12.43 -6.77
CA ALA A 525 -25.15 -13.58 -7.12
C ALA A 525 -24.16 -13.93 -6.00
N ALA A 526 -23.82 -15.21 -5.88
CA ALA A 526 -22.85 -15.69 -4.91
C ALA A 526 -22.08 -16.91 -5.45
N VAL A 527 -20.85 -17.09 -4.97
CA VAL A 527 -20.07 -18.30 -5.25
C VAL A 527 -20.76 -19.52 -4.61
N ALA A 528 -21.02 -20.54 -5.41
CA ALA A 528 -21.63 -21.79 -5.00
C ALA A 528 -20.62 -22.95 -4.94
N GLY A 529 -19.45 -22.80 -5.55
CA GLY A 529 -18.35 -23.76 -5.48
C GLY A 529 -17.25 -23.45 -6.47
N PHE A 530 -16.02 -23.82 -6.13
CA PHE A 530 -14.82 -23.63 -6.97
C PHE A 530 -13.76 -24.69 -6.63
N ASN A 531 -12.69 -24.77 -7.41
CA ASN A 531 -11.47 -25.51 -7.09
C ASN A 531 -10.22 -24.65 -7.35
N GLY A 532 -9.08 -25.11 -6.83
CA GLY A 532 -7.83 -24.36 -6.85
C GLY A 532 -7.59 -23.56 -5.58
N GLU A 533 -6.54 -22.76 -5.60
CA GLU A 533 -6.18 -21.85 -4.50
C GLU A 533 -7.17 -20.68 -4.38
N ASP A 534 -7.52 -20.31 -3.14
CA ASP A 534 -8.43 -19.20 -2.85
C ASP A 534 -7.66 -17.95 -2.45
N PHE A 535 -7.54 -17.01 -3.38
CA PHE A 535 -6.90 -15.71 -3.16
C PHE A 535 -7.85 -14.62 -2.63
N THR A 536 -9.01 -14.96 -2.06
CA THR A 536 -9.88 -13.99 -1.36
C THR A 536 -9.13 -13.15 -0.31
N PRO A 537 -8.18 -13.66 0.49
CA PRO A 537 -7.39 -12.83 1.41
C PRO A 537 -6.61 -11.69 0.74
N TYR A 538 -6.34 -11.81 -0.57
CA TYR A 538 -5.64 -10.83 -1.39
C TYR A 538 -6.57 -9.99 -2.28
N GLY A 539 -7.89 -10.23 -2.21
CA GLY A 539 -8.89 -9.52 -3.02
C GLY A 539 -9.01 -10.00 -4.47
N CYS A 540 -8.59 -11.25 -4.75
CA CYS A 540 -8.60 -11.84 -6.09
C CYS A 540 -9.23 -13.25 -6.11
N GLY A 541 -10.11 -13.53 -5.16
CA GLY A 541 -10.71 -14.85 -5.02
C GLY A 541 -11.92 -15.05 -5.93
N PRO A 542 -12.57 -16.22 -5.85
CA PRO A 542 -13.74 -16.53 -6.68
C PRO A 542 -14.91 -15.54 -6.53
N GLY A 543 -15.03 -14.89 -5.36
CA GLY A 543 -16.05 -13.88 -5.09
C GLY A 543 -15.82 -12.57 -5.84
N ASP A 544 -14.56 -12.22 -6.11
CA ASP A 544 -14.16 -10.96 -6.72
C ASP A 544 -14.54 -10.88 -8.21
N LEU A 545 -14.76 -12.04 -8.86
CA LEU A 545 -15.37 -12.14 -10.19
C LEU A 545 -16.79 -11.55 -10.26
N THR A 546 -17.48 -11.46 -9.11
CA THR A 546 -18.86 -10.94 -9.00
C THR A 546 -18.91 -9.46 -8.62
N ALA A 547 -17.77 -8.81 -8.37
CA ALA A 547 -17.72 -7.43 -7.92
C ALA A 547 -18.10 -6.45 -9.04
N SER A 548 -19.00 -5.51 -8.75
CA SER A 548 -19.33 -4.39 -9.65
C SER A 548 -18.38 -3.22 -9.41
N SER A 549 -17.33 -3.09 -10.23
CA SER A 549 -16.45 -1.92 -10.25
C SER A 549 -16.32 -1.35 -11.67
N VAL A 550 -16.11 -0.04 -11.75
CA VAL A 550 -15.79 0.68 -13.00
C VAL A 550 -14.33 0.49 -13.43
N LEU A 551 -13.47 0.04 -12.51
CA LEU A 551 -12.05 -0.22 -12.78
C LEU A 551 -11.78 -1.69 -13.15
N GLY A 552 -12.81 -2.52 -13.26
CA GLY A 552 -12.66 -3.94 -13.60
C GLY A 552 -12.85 -4.91 -12.43
N GLY A 553 -12.73 -4.48 -11.17
CA GLY A 553 -12.85 -5.35 -9.98
C GLY A 553 -11.53 -6.07 -9.67
N GLY A 554 -11.50 -6.89 -8.61
CA GLY A 554 -10.32 -7.69 -8.25
C GLY A 554 -10.08 -8.91 -9.14
N GLY A 555 -11.09 -9.31 -9.93
CA GLY A 555 -11.03 -10.49 -10.79
C GLY A 555 -10.89 -11.79 -9.99
N TRP A 556 -10.78 -12.91 -10.69
CA TRP A 556 -10.47 -14.20 -10.09
C TRP A 556 -9.13 -14.70 -10.61
N SER A 557 -8.17 -14.89 -9.71
CA SER A 557 -6.91 -15.59 -9.96
C SER A 557 -6.92 -16.92 -9.20
N THR A 558 -6.18 -17.90 -9.71
CA THR A 558 -6.01 -19.23 -9.09
C THR A 558 -4.73 -19.90 -9.60
N ASP A 559 -4.24 -20.88 -8.85
CA ASP A 559 -3.08 -21.69 -9.21
C ASP A 559 -3.19 -22.39 -10.58
N ARG A 560 -2.10 -22.34 -11.36
CA ARG A 560 -1.87 -23.09 -12.59
C ARG A 560 -1.07 -24.34 -12.31
N VAL A 561 -1.73 -25.50 -12.36
CA VAL A 561 -1.08 -26.81 -12.19
C VAL A 561 -0.91 -27.50 -13.54
N VAL A 562 0.35 -27.75 -13.92
CA VAL A 562 0.69 -28.55 -15.12
C VAL A 562 0.85 -30.01 -14.71
N ARG A 563 0.06 -30.89 -15.33
CA ARG A 563 0.14 -32.34 -15.14
C ARG A 563 1.39 -32.92 -15.80
N PRO A 564 1.83 -34.15 -15.41
CA PRO A 564 2.98 -34.81 -16.03
C PRO A 564 2.87 -35.04 -17.55
N ASP A 565 1.65 -35.06 -18.09
CA ASP A 565 1.38 -35.17 -19.54
C ASP A 565 1.44 -33.81 -20.28
N GLY A 566 1.78 -32.74 -19.56
CA GLY A 566 1.88 -31.38 -20.09
C GLY A 566 0.55 -30.63 -20.17
N THR A 567 -0.57 -31.24 -19.80
CA THR A 567 -1.88 -30.57 -19.78
C THR A 567 -2.04 -29.70 -18.54
N ILE A 568 -2.76 -28.59 -18.66
CA ILE A 568 -3.11 -27.73 -17.53
C ILE A 568 -4.35 -28.32 -16.86
N GLU A 569 -4.33 -28.45 -15.54
CA GLU A 569 -5.49 -28.83 -14.77
C GLU A 569 -6.55 -27.72 -14.82
N THR A 570 -7.81 -28.09 -15.09
CA THR A 570 -8.89 -27.11 -15.19
C THR A 570 -9.23 -26.51 -13.82
N ARG A 571 -9.54 -25.21 -13.84
CA ARG A 571 -10.04 -24.47 -12.69
C ARG A 571 -11.44 -23.99 -12.99
N PHE A 572 -12.35 -24.06 -12.02
CA PHE A 572 -13.71 -23.59 -12.21
C PHE A 572 -14.20 -22.76 -11.03
N VAL A 573 -15.12 -21.85 -11.34
CA VAL A 573 -15.98 -21.17 -10.38
C VAL A 573 -17.43 -21.34 -10.82
N THR A 574 -18.28 -21.72 -9.87
CA THR A 574 -19.73 -21.82 -10.04
C THR A 574 -20.38 -20.68 -9.29
N LEU A 575 -21.17 -19.87 -9.98
CA LEU A 575 -21.98 -18.82 -9.42
C LEU A 575 -23.44 -19.26 -9.36
N LYS A 576 -24.09 -19.05 -8.22
CA LYS A 576 -25.54 -19.05 -8.09
C LYS A 576 -26.03 -17.62 -8.31
N LEU A 577 -26.91 -17.43 -9.29
CA LEU A 577 -27.52 -16.15 -9.59
C LEU A 577 -28.55 -15.78 -8.52
N GLY A 578 -28.73 -14.49 -8.25
CA GLY A 578 -29.68 -14.02 -7.24
C GLY A 578 -31.14 -14.33 -7.58
N LYS A 579 -31.45 -14.52 -8.87
CA LYS A 579 -32.75 -14.92 -9.40
C LYS A 579 -32.57 -15.83 -10.63
N PRO A 580 -33.59 -16.62 -11.01
CA PRO A 580 -33.60 -17.30 -12.30
C PRO A 580 -33.63 -16.29 -13.45
N VAL A 581 -32.82 -16.52 -14.49
CA VAL A 581 -32.64 -15.59 -15.62
C VAL A 581 -32.86 -16.32 -16.95
N ASN A 582 -33.63 -15.69 -17.84
CA ASN A 582 -33.65 -16.00 -19.26
C ASN A 582 -32.47 -15.27 -19.91
N VAL A 583 -31.36 -15.99 -20.09
CA VAL A 583 -30.06 -15.46 -20.50
C VAL A 583 -30.09 -15.04 -21.97
N SER A 584 -29.71 -13.79 -22.25
CA SER A 584 -29.55 -13.27 -23.61
C SER A 584 -28.09 -13.28 -24.08
N ALA A 585 -27.14 -13.16 -23.16
CA ALA A 585 -25.70 -13.25 -23.43
C ALA A 585 -24.93 -13.63 -22.16
N ILE A 586 -23.81 -14.32 -22.36
CA ILE A 586 -22.77 -14.48 -21.34
C ILE A 586 -21.50 -13.85 -21.92
N GLU A 587 -20.90 -12.93 -21.18
CA GLU A 587 -19.73 -12.15 -21.61
C GLU A 587 -18.59 -12.35 -20.61
N ILE A 588 -17.37 -12.47 -21.12
CA ILE A 588 -16.17 -12.67 -20.30
C ILE A 588 -15.13 -11.62 -20.68
N ASP A 589 -14.53 -10.99 -19.67
CA ASP A 589 -13.26 -10.29 -19.79
C ASP A 589 -12.15 -11.23 -19.32
N PRO A 590 -11.32 -11.75 -20.25
CA PRO A 590 -10.32 -12.76 -19.93
C PRO A 590 -9.04 -12.18 -19.30
N SER A 591 -8.98 -10.87 -19.06
CA SER A 591 -7.77 -10.19 -18.60
C SER A 591 -7.11 -10.82 -17.38
N ASN A 592 -5.79 -10.66 -17.34
CA ASN A 592 -4.96 -10.83 -16.15
C ASN A 592 -5.48 -9.92 -15.03
N THR A 593 -5.28 -10.35 -13.79
CA THR A 593 -5.77 -9.63 -12.61
C THR A 593 -4.80 -9.79 -11.44
N CYS A 594 -5.12 -9.32 -10.25
CA CYS A 594 -4.27 -9.53 -9.06
C CYS A 594 -2.80 -9.04 -9.14
N GLY A 595 -2.50 -8.08 -10.04
CA GLY A 595 -1.12 -7.63 -10.29
C GLY A 595 -0.31 -8.53 -11.22
N ASP A 596 -0.91 -9.61 -11.73
CA ASP A 596 -0.28 -10.52 -12.69
C ASP A 596 -0.12 -9.88 -14.07
N ASP A 597 0.82 -10.38 -14.87
CA ASP A 597 1.09 -9.91 -16.23
C ASP A 597 0.21 -10.64 -17.28
N PRO A 598 0.01 -10.05 -18.48
CA PRO A 598 -0.90 -10.60 -19.50
C PRO A 598 -0.83 -12.10 -19.84
N PRO A 599 0.32 -12.80 -19.75
CA PRO A 599 0.39 -14.24 -19.93
C PRO A 599 -0.52 -15.08 -19.00
N SER A 600 -0.92 -14.60 -17.81
CA SER A 600 -1.82 -15.31 -16.89
C SER A 600 -3.30 -15.27 -17.32
N ALA A 601 -3.66 -14.32 -18.17
CA ALA A 601 -5.02 -14.13 -18.68
C ALA A 601 -5.60 -15.42 -19.28
N ALA A 602 -6.88 -15.69 -19.04
CA ALA A 602 -7.55 -16.87 -19.59
C ALA A 602 -7.50 -16.89 -21.12
N LYS A 603 -7.29 -18.08 -21.68
CA LYS A 603 -7.34 -18.34 -23.11
C LYS A 603 -8.52 -19.24 -23.43
N ASP A 604 -8.41 -20.51 -23.05
CA ASP A 604 -9.45 -21.51 -23.32
C ASP A 604 -10.42 -21.60 -22.14
N VAL A 605 -11.67 -21.23 -22.37
CA VAL A 605 -12.73 -21.31 -21.36
C VAL A 605 -13.94 -22.09 -21.84
N THR A 606 -14.63 -22.75 -20.92
CA THR A 606 -15.96 -23.35 -21.13
C THR A 606 -16.93 -22.77 -20.11
N VAL A 607 -18.10 -22.37 -20.56
CA VAL A 607 -19.20 -21.97 -19.69
C VAL A 607 -20.33 -22.99 -19.76
N GLU A 608 -20.83 -23.37 -18.60
CA GLU A 608 -22.00 -24.23 -18.43
C GLU A 608 -23.08 -23.49 -17.62
N THR A 609 -24.34 -23.85 -17.87
CA THR A 609 -25.51 -23.27 -17.19
C THR A 609 -26.35 -24.38 -16.58
N SER A 610 -27.06 -24.06 -15.50
CA SER A 610 -27.98 -25.00 -14.87
C SER A 610 -29.17 -24.28 -14.23
N VAL A 611 -30.33 -24.94 -14.24
CA VAL A 611 -31.56 -24.49 -13.58
C VAL A 611 -31.69 -25.02 -12.14
N ASP A 612 -30.93 -26.05 -11.79
CA ASP A 612 -31.03 -26.79 -10.51
C ASP A 612 -29.68 -26.98 -9.79
N GLY A 613 -28.54 -26.71 -10.45
CA GLY A 613 -27.19 -26.85 -9.90
C GLY A 613 -26.59 -28.25 -10.05
N THR A 614 -27.34 -29.19 -10.62
CA THR A 614 -26.97 -30.61 -10.79
C THR A 614 -26.89 -31.03 -12.25
N ASN A 615 -27.84 -30.60 -13.08
CA ASN A 615 -27.88 -30.87 -14.52
C ASN A 615 -27.28 -29.68 -15.28
N TRP A 616 -26.16 -29.91 -15.94
CA TRP A 616 -25.38 -28.86 -16.61
C TRP A 616 -25.52 -28.94 -18.12
N VAL A 617 -25.76 -27.79 -18.75
CA VAL A 617 -25.79 -27.62 -20.20
C VAL A 617 -24.63 -26.72 -20.59
N LYS A 618 -23.77 -27.20 -21.48
CA LYS A 618 -22.70 -26.40 -22.07
C LYS A 618 -23.30 -25.20 -22.79
N ALA A 619 -23.04 -24.00 -22.29
CA ALA A 619 -23.57 -22.75 -22.81
C ALA A 619 -22.66 -22.17 -23.91
N GLY A 620 -21.35 -22.29 -23.79
CA GLY A 620 -20.42 -21.78 -24.80
C GLY A 620 -18.96 -22.07 -24.47
N THR A 621 -18.07 -21.70 -25.39
CA THR A 621 -16.61 -21.75 -25.21
C THR A 621 -15.98 -20.46 -25.69
N GLY A 622 -14.89 -20.05 -25.07
CA GLY A 622 -14.02 -18.98 -25.53
C GLY A 622 -12.63 -19.51 -25.86
N ASP A 623 -12.02 -18.91 -26.89
CA ASP A 623 -10.60 -19.06 -27.27
C ASP A 623 -10.03 -17.64 -27.40
N PHE A 624 -9.70 -17.04 -26.26
CA PHE A 624 -9.30 -15.64 -26.16
C PHE A 624 -7.85 -15.41 -26.56
N LYS A 625 -7.59 -14.25 -27.13
CA LYS A 625 -6.28 -13.79 -27.61
C LYS A 625 -5.86 -12.52 -26.85
N PRO A 626 -4.61 -12.06 -27.01
CA PRO A 626 -4.17 -10.80 -26.40
C PRO A 626 -5.01 -9.58 -26.83
N ALA A 627 -5.61 -9.64 -28.02
CA ALA A 627 -6.54 -8.62 -28.49
C ALA A 627 -7.88 -8.61 -27.72
N ASP A 628 -8.15 -9.63 -26.91
CA ASP A 628 -9.37 -9.78 -26.11
C ASP A 628 -9.22 -9.35 -24.65
N LEU A 629 -8.04 -8.88 -24.25
CA LEU A 629 -7.82 -8.33 -22.92
C LEU A 629 -8.59 -7.00 -22.73
N ASN A 630 -9.08 -6.77 -21.52
CA ASN A 630 -9.73 -5.56 -21.02
C ASN A 630 -11.06 -5.26 -21.73
N LYS A 631 -11.73 -6.31 -22.20
CA LYS A 631 -13.02 -6.20 -22.88
C LYS A 631 -13.93 -7.39 -22.59
N LEU A 632 -15.18 -7.08 -22.24
CA LEU A 632 -16.24 -8.08 -22.16
C LEU A 632 -16.59 -8.59 -23.57
N THR A 633 -16.31 -9.87 -23.82
CA THR A 633 -16.57 -10.52 -25.10
C THR A 633 -17.69 -11.54 -24.95
N ALA A 634 -18.76 -11.40 -25.75
CA ALA A 634 -19.90 -12.30 -25.72
C ALA A 634 -19.57 -13.68 -26.29
N LEU A 635 -19.98 -14.73 -25.58
CA LEU A 635 -19.92 -16.10 -26.07
C LEU A 635 -21.09 -16.42 -27.00
N GLN A 636 -20.85 -17.29 -27.97
CA GLN A 636 -21.91 -17.89 -28.76
C GLN A 636 -22.69 -18.89 -27.90
N LEU A 637 -23.94 -18.57 -27.57
CA LEU A 637 -24.78 -19.44 -26.72
C LEU A 637 -25.29 -20.67 -27.48
N ALA A 638 -25.13 -21.83 -26.88
CA ALA A 638 -25.65 -23.10 -27.38
C ALA A 638 -27.18 -23.22 -27.14
N PRO A 639 -27.92 -23.89 -28.03
CA PRO A 639 -29.35 -24.13 -27.83
C PRO A 639 -29.65 -24.81 -26.49
N GLY A 640 -30.71 -24.36 -25.80
CA GLY A 640 -31.15 -24.95 -24.53
C GLY A 640 -30.39 -24.47 -23.28
N SER A 641 -29.37 -23.63 -23.42
CA SER A 641 -28.57 -23.12 -22.29
C SER A 641 -29.10 -21.83 -21.64
N ALA A 642 -30.18 -21.25 -22.18
CA ALA A 642 -30.57 -19.87 -21.85
C ALA A 642 -31.77 -19.73 -20.91
N ALA A 643 -32.67 -20.73 -20.84
CA ALA A 643 -33.95 -20.56 -20.16
C ALA A 643 -33.86 -20.86 -18.65
N GLY A 644 -34.37 -19.97 -17.81
CA GLY A 644 -34.53 -20.20 -16.36
C GLY A 644 -33.24 -20.48 -15.59
N VAL A 645 -32.09 -20.02 -16.09
CA VAL A 645 -30.76 -20.30 -15.54
C VAL A 645 -30.66 -19.76 -14.12
N LYS A 646 -30.22 -20.61 -13.18
CA LYS A 646 -29.95 -20.25 -11.78
C LYS A 646 -28.48 -20.36 -11.42
N PHE A 647 -27.71 -21.14 -12.17
CA PHE A 647 -26.29 -21.34 -11.94
C PHE A 647 -25.51 -21.19 -13.25
N VAL A 648 -24.33 -20.60 -13.15
CA VAL A 648 -23.36 -20.46 -14.23
C VAL A 648 -22.03 -20.98 -13.72
N ARG A 649 -21.39 -21.88 -14.47
CA ARG A 649 -20.05 -22.39 -14.17
C ARG A 649 -19.11 -21.93 -15.25
N LEU A 650 -18.07 -21.20 -14.86
CA LEU A 650 -16.95 -20.83 -15.71
C LEU A 650 -15.80 -21.80 -15.41
N THR A 651 -15.29 -22.47 -16.43
CA THR A 651 -14.14 -23.36 -16.35
C THR A 651 -13.02 -22.82 -17.26
N VAL A 652 -11.84 -22.59 -16.70
CA VAL A 652 -10.62 -22.17 -17.39
C VAL A 652 -9.72 -23.39 -17.57
N SER A 653 -9.26 -23.61 -18.81
CA SER A 653 -8.45 -24.77 -19.18
C SER A 653 -7.03 -24.40 -19.63
N SER A 654 -6.78 -23.12 -19.93
CA SER A 654 -5.45 -22.61 -20.28
C SER A 654 -5.40 -21.09 -20.14
N ASN A 655 -4.19 -20.56 -20.12
CA ASN A 655 -3.92 -19.12 -20.18
C ASN A 655 -3.20 -18.72 -21.48
N GLN A 656 -2.92 -17.42 -21.59
CA GLN A 656 -2.37 -16.81 -22.79
C GLN A 656 -0.84 -16.92 -22.91
N LEU A 657 -0.14 -17.60 -22.00
CA LEU A 657 1.31 -17.80 -22.03
C LEU A 657 1.86 -18.22 -23.40
N SER A 658 1.13 -19.02 -24.17
CA SER A 658 1.54 -19.45 -25.51
C SER A 658 1.74 -18.31 -26.53
N PHE A 659 1.22 -17.11 -26.26
CA PHE A 659 1.39 -15.92 -27.11
C PHE A 659 2.65 -15.11 -26.76
N TYR A 660 3.37 -15.49 -25.70
CA TYR A 660 4.55 -14.78 -25.17
C TYR A 660 5.76 -15.72 -25.12
N PRO A 661 6.33 -16.10 -26.28
CA PRO A 661 7.40 -17.11 -26.36
C PRO A 661 8.72 -16.68 -25.73
N ASP A 662 8.90 -15.39 -25.44
CA ASP A 662 10.03 -14.80 -24.73
C ASP A 662 9.95 -14.97 -23.21
N LYS A 663 8.78 -15.34 -22.67
CA LYS A 663 8.57 -15.60 -21.25
C LYS A 663 8.71 -17.09 -20.95
N THR A 664 9.54 -17.46 -19.97
CA THR A 664 9.89 -18.86 -19.68
C THR A 664 9.48 -19.26 -18.27
N CYS A 665 9.07 -20.52 -18.09
CA CYS A 665 8.75 -21.08 -16.78
C CYS A 665 9.92 -21.85 -16.15
N SER A 666 11.04 -21.98 -16.88
CA SER A 666 12.21 -22.75 -16.48
C SER A 666 13.48 -21.98 -16.87
N PRO A 667 14.53 -21.97 -16.02
CA PRO A 667 14.64 -22.68 -14.73
C PRO A 667 13.86 -22.02 -13.58
N GLN A 668 13.39 -20.79 -13.74
CA GLN A 668 12.48 -20.08 -12.85
C GLN A 668 11.42 -19.33 -13.69
N PRO A 669 10.20 -19.13 -13.17
CA PRO A 669 9.17 -18.32 -13.82
C PRO A 669 9.63 -16.87 -14.05
N THR A 670 9.47 -16.37 -15.27
CA THR A 670 9.68 -14.94 -15.61
C THR A 670 8.38 -14.18 -15.84
N THR A 671 7.23 -14.81 -15.52
CA THR A 671 5.88 -14.31 -15.75
C THR A 671 4.89 -15.02 -14.83
N ALA A 672 3.81 -14.32 -14.46
CA ALA A 672 2.68 -14.87 -13.71
C ALA A 672 1.95 -15.98 -14.47
N GLY A 673 1.96 -15.97 -15.81
CA GLY A 673 1.35 -17.02 -16.62
C GLY A 673 1.96 -18.42 -16.45
N CYS A 674 3.10 -18.53 -15.78
CA CYS A 674 3.65 -19.82 -15.38
C CYS A 674 2.97 -20.39 -14.12
N LEU A 675 2.39 -19.52 -13.29
CA LEU A 675 1.91 -19.81 -11.95
C LEU A 675 0.39 -19.69 -11.82
N TYR A 676 -0.26 -18.86 -12.64
CA TYR A 676 -1.66 -18.47 -12.42
C TYR A 676 -2.53 -18.56 -13.68
N LEU A 677 -3.83 -18.67 -13.44
CA LEU A 677 -4.92 -18.56 -14.41
C LEU A 677 -5.87 -17.45 -13.95
N ASP A 678 -6.10 -16.46 -14.81
CA ASP A 678 -6.86 -15.26 -14.43
C ASP A 678 -8.10 -15.04 -15.28
N VAL A 679 -9.14 -14.52 -14.65
CA VAL A 679 -10.31 -13.95 -15.32
C VAL A 679 -10.74 -12.68 -14.62
N GLN A 680 -10.69 -11.55 -15.32
CA GLN A 680 -11.06 -10.26 -14.76
C GLN A 680 -12.56 -10.15 -14.46
N LYS A 681 -13.43 -10.62 -15.36
CA LYS A 681 -14.87 -10.41 -15.20
C LYS A 681 -15.75 -11.43 -15.92
N LEU A 682 -16.87 -11.78 -15.29
CA LEU A 682 -17.97 -12.53 -15.89
C LEU A 682 -19.26 -11.72 -15.82
N ALA A 683 -19.96 -11.59 -16.94
CA ALA A 683 -21.25 -10.93 -17.01
C ALA A 683 -22.33 -11.83 -17.61
N VAL A 684 -23.49 -11.87 -16.93
CA VAL A 684 -24.68 -12.60 -17.37
C VAL A 684 -25.78 -11.60 -17.67
N ARG A 685 -26.24 -11.59 -18.92
CA ARG A 685 -27.25 -10.68 -19.46
C ARG A 685 -28.58 -11.40 -19.64
N GLY A 686 -29.67 -10.68 -19.51
CA GLY A 686 -31.00 -11.25 -19.73
C GLY A 686 -32.07 -10.59 -18.88
N ALA A 687 -33.24 -11.23 -18.88
CA ALA A 687 -34.38 -10.82 -18.06
C ALA A 687 -34.66 -11.88 -16.99
N PRO A 688 -35.30 -11.51 -15.86
CA PRO A 688 -35.84 -12.48 -14.91
C PRO A 688 -36.72 -13.52 -15.63
N ALA A 689 -36.59 -14.79 -15.23
CA ALA A 689 -37.31 -15.89 -15.88
C ALA A 689 -38.78 -16.04 -15.47
#